data_AF-A0A817UTE4-F1
#
_entry.id   AF-A0A817UTE4-F1
#
_cell.length_a   1.000
_cell.length_b   1.000
_cell.length_c   1.000
_cell.angle_alpha   90.00
_cell.angle_beta   90.00
_cell.angle_gamma   90.00
#
_symmetry.space_group_name_H-M   'P 1'
#
loop_
_entity.id
_entity.type
_entity.pdbx_description
1 polymer ?
#
loop_
_entity_poly.entity_id
_entity_poly.type
_entity_poly.pdbx_seq_one_letter_code
_entity_poly.pdbx_strand_id
1 'polypeptide(L)'
;MVDNSEKFYMDLQEAIDGVPKEDMIVLMGDFNARISQPQHSTTSRIMGPFTVDVQNENGERLIDFCTTNNLVVSNSFFQHKSVHQTSWMHPGTMKWHLLDYTLIIEPTLLDQIKPASLSTMEQHRQDKEPTLDEVQQALQQMKNRKAPGKDNVTAELLKAGGIPVIKWLHEIFVDIWKNEQMVADWTLAIIIRLYKNKGDKKICDNYRGISLLVVASKIFTRVILNRIQLLIDKQLLEEQAGFRTNRSTIDQVFILKMVMEKTRELNKPLHMCFIDIQKAYDSINRDLLWKICRQYGLTEKTVQMLKLVYKNTRAQVRINGELSEVFDIETGVMQGGIPSPVLFNIVFDFIIKKVLEQCSVEGVTFAYGSTDFYHGARDKFENFDILALMYADYLVALTQTLDDLKLFIKIFENVTQAYGLTMSVKKTCVMSMQQFKEGINGKIVKNQEVDIPDIEIIIRNQKIETVDSFSYLGCWVCRDQRPDKEIESRLTKSATAFNMLRNVIWYRKTISIEAKLRIFRACVLPVLLYGSEVWSLTAVQENRISTFYMKCLRTILGLNLGDRVANITIVQLSGQPSIENLMRRNRLRWFGHANRMENENGPHLGKKIMFSYFPGEKRPTNTGIRKRWENKIMDDIEKFDIKNWRKDTKDKGRWREIINRHVTMNPVPSNIKSIIQEFKDLSKKRRAEELAISHGKPQRKATEVLVKDCHNRYDCPNCKKKFKPQGITGHIRVCATHWCKKNNIKIWKK
;
A
#
# COMPACT_ATOMS: atom_id res chain seq x y z
N MET A 1 -17.75 21.35 -37.08
CA MET A 1 -17.83 22.79 -36.76
C MET A 1 -18.02 22.84 -35.26
N VAL A 2 -17.08 23.43 -34.52
CA VAL A 2 -17.23 23.60 -33.07
C VAL A 2 -18.38 24.59 -32.87
N ASP A 3 -19.35 24.24 -32.01
CA ASP A 3 -20.46 25.13 -31.63
C ASP A 3 -19.85 26.43 -31.04
N ASN A 4 -20.34 27.61 -31.44
CA ASN A 4 -19.78 28.90 -30.99
C ASN A 4 -19.71 28.99 -29.45
N SER A 5 -20.61 28.30 -28.76
CA SER A 5 -20.65 28.19 -27.30
C SER A 5 -19.52 27.32 -26.73
N GLU A 6 -19.13 26.22 -27.40
CA GLU A 6 -18.02 25.38 -26.97
C GLU A 6 -16.69 26.14 -27.07
N LYS A 7 -16.51 26.89 -28.17
CA LYS A 7 -15.34 27.73 -28.33
C LYS A 7 -15.24 28.79 -27.21
N PHE A 8 -16.35 29.42 -26.85
CA PHE A 8 -16.39 30.39 -25.75
C PHE A 8 -15.90 29.79 -24.42
N TYR A 9 -16.40 28.63 -24.01
CA TYR A 9 -15.97 28.00 -22.75
C TYR A 9 -14.53 27.47 -22.81
N MET A 10 -14.02 27.08 -23.98
CA MET A 10 -12.61 26.73 -24.16
C MET A 10 -11.71 27.96 -23.99
N ASP A 11 -12.02 29.07 -24.66
CA ASP A 11 -11.27 30.32 -24.57
C ASP A 11 -11.33 30.88 -23.12
N LEU A 12 -12.48 30.74 -22.45
CA LEU A 12 -12.64 31.13 -21.04
C LEU A 12 -11.81 30.25 -20.10
N GLN A 13 -11.70 28.94 -20.36
CA GLN A 13 -10.84 28.05 -19.58
C GLN A 13 -9.36 28.41 -19.75
N GLU A 14 -8.92 28.70 -20.98
CA GLU A 14 -7.54 29.13 -21.25
C GLU A 14 -7.22 30.44 -20.53
N ALA A 15 -8.18 31.38 -20.48
CA ALA A 15 -8.03 32.63 -19.74
C ALA A 15 -7.88 32.40 -18.23
N ILE A 16 -8.68 31.51 -17.63
CA ILE A 16 -8.58 31.15 -16.20
C ILE A 16 -7.25 30.47 -15.90
N ASP A 17 -6.82 29.53 -16.75
CA ASP A 17 -5.58 28.78 -16.57
C ASP A 17 -4.34 29.69 -16.65
N GLY A 18 -4.46 30.85 -17.31
CA GLY A 18 -3.43 31.90 -17.39
C GLY A 18 -3.33 32.81 -16.16
N VAL A 19 -4.30 32.78 -15.24
CA VAL A 19 -4.29 33.63 -14.03
C VAL A 19 -3.40 33.03 -12.94
N PRO A 20 -2.51 33.81 -12.31
CA PRO A 20 -1.75 33.35 -11.14
C PRO A 20 -2.65 32.85 -10.00
N LYS A 21 -2.30 31.72 -9.40
CA LYS A 21 -3.13 31.04 -8.38
C LYS A 21 -3.34 31.83 -7.07
N GLU A 22 -2.58 32.90 -6.87
CA GLU A 22 -2.64 33.76 -5.69
C GLU A 22 -3.68 34.89 -5.85
N ASP A 23 -4.10 35.15 -7.08
CA ASP A 23 -5.03 36.22 -7.41
C ASP A 23 -6.48 35.77 -7.26
N MET A 24 -7.33 36.71 -6.83
CA MET A 24 -8.78 36.48 -6.76
C MET A 24 -9.36 36.47 -8.19
N ILE A 25 -10.01 35.37 -8.56
CA ILE A 25 -10.74 35.28 -9.83
C ILE A 25 -12.18 35.72 -9.61
N VAL A 26 -12.59 36.75 -10.36
CA VAL A 26 -13.97 37.22 -10.47
C VAL A 26 -14.29 37.28 -11.96
N LEU A 27 -15.29 36.50 -12.39
CA LEU A 27 -15.79 36.52 -13.76
C LEU A 27 -17.14 37.22 -13.76
N MET A 28 -17.29 38.22 -14.61
CA MET A 28 -18.52 38.99 -14.75
C MET A 28 -18.86 39.11 -16.22
N GLY A 29 -20.11 38.81 -16.57
CA GLY A 29 -20.57 39.03 -17.94
C GLY A 29 -21.91 38.37 -18.22
N ASP A 30 -22.36 38.57 -19.45
CA ASP A 30 -23.51 37.92 -20.05
C ASP A 30 -23.08 36.53 -20.57
N PHE A 31 -23.56 35.49 -19.89
CA PHE A 31 -23.24 34.10 -20.26
C PHE A 31 -24.29 33.49 -21.19
N ASN A 32 -25.34 34.23 -21.58
CA ASN A 32 -26.51 33.70 -22.30
C ASN A 32 -27.09 32.42 -21.67
N ALA A 33 -26.90 32.28 -20.36
CA ALA A 33 -27.23 31.10 -19.58
C ALA A 33 -28.45 31.39 -18.73
N ARG A 34 -29.38 30.45 -18.68
CA ARG A 34 -30.52 30.47 -17.75
C ARG A 34 -30.34 29.30 -16.82
N ILE A 35 -30.30 29.58 -15.52
CA ILE A 35 -30.03 28.59 -14.49
C ILE A 35 -31.27 28.43 -13.61
N SER A 36 -31.60 27.19 -13.21
CA SER A 36 -32.81 26.90 -12.43
C SER A 36 -32.57 26.90 -10.92
N GLN A 37 -33.59 26.64 -10.12
CA GLN A 37 -33.39 26.42 -8.69
C GLN A 37 -32.59 25.11 -8.47
N PRO A 38 -31.68 25.08 -7.48
CA PRO A 38 -30.86 23.90 -7.22
C PRO A 38 -31.75 22.69 -6.84
N GLN A 39 -31.64 21.60 -7.61
CA GLN A 39 -32.43 20.38 -7.40
C GLN A 39 -31.73 19.36 -6.48
N HIS A 40 -30.41 19.49 -6.27
CA HIS A 40 -29.58 18.56 -5.49
C HIS A 40 -28.52 19.30 -4.66
N SER A 41 -27.90 18.62 -3.68
CA SER A 41 -26.92 19.23 -2.76
C SER A 41 -25.71 19.83 -3.49
N THR A 42 -25.22 19.21 -4.56
CA THR A 42 -24.09 19.70 -5.36
C THR A 42 -24.41 21.01 -6.09
N THR A 43 -25.61 21.16 -6.65
CA THR A 43 -26.03 22.41 -7.30
C THR A 43 -26.26 23.52 -6.28
N SER A 44 -26.78 23.19 -5.08
CA SER A 44 -26.96 24.19 -4.00
C SER A 44 -25.66 24.83 -3.48
N ARG A 45 -24.52 24.22 -3.81
CA ARG A 45 -23.18 24.74 -3.50
C ARG A 45 -22.69 25.74 -4.54
N ILE A 46 -23.05 25.54 -5.81
CA ILE A 46 -22.62 26.36 -6.96
C ILE A 46 -23.54 27.56 -7.14
N MET A 47 -24.83 27.38 -6.86
CA MET A 47 -25.86 28.39 -7.07
C MET A 47 -26.84 28.41 -5.89
N GLY A 48 -27.29 29.60 -5.53
CA GLY A 48 -28.25 29.80 -4.46
C GLY A 48 -29.71 29.63 -4.90
N PRO A 49 -30.65 29.70 -3.95
CA PRO A 49 -32.06 29.45 -4.20
C PRO A 49 -32.78 30.59 -4.93
N PHE A 50 -32.12 31.74 -5.14
CA PHE A 50 -32.74 32.95 -5.68
C PHE A 50 -32.53 33.06 -7.19
N THR A 51 -33.08 32.11 -7.94
CA THR A 51 -33.11 32.10 -9.41
C THR A 51 -34.53 32.27 -9.93
N VAL A 52 -34.67 32.85 -11.13
CA VAL A 52 -35.98 33.23 -11.72
C VAL A 52 -36.35 32.45 -12.98
N ASP A 53 -35.43 31.60 -13.46
CA ASP A 53 -35.51 31.00 -14.78
C ASP A 53 -35.61 29.46 -14.76
N VAL A 54 -36.06 28.92 -15.90
CA VAL A 54 -35.94 27.49 -16.21
C VAL A 54 -34.65 27.27 -16.98
N GLN A 55 -33.91 26.23 -16.61
CA GLN A 55 -32.57 25.96 -17.11
C GLN A 55 -32.55 25.73 -18.63
N ASN A 56 -31.59 26.34 -19.32
CA ASN A 56 -31.30 26.06 -20.73
C ASN A 56 -29.95 25.33 -20.88
N GLU A 57 -29.61 24.87 -22.09
CA GLU A 57 -28.35 24.14 -22.36
C GLU A 57 -27.10 24.94 -21.96
N ASN A 58 -27.10 26.26 -22.17
CA ASN A 58 -26.00 27.12 -21.72
C ASN A 58 -25.93 27.23 -20.18
N GLY A 59 -27.05 27.08 -19.48
CA GLY A 59 -27.12 26.98 -18.03
C GLY A 59 -26.50 25.69 -17.49
N GLU A 60 -26.71 24.55 -18.16
CA GLU A 60 -26.00 23.30 -17.84
C GLU A 60 -24.49 23.46 -18.01
N ARG A 61 -24.06 24.01 -19.15
CA ARG A 61 -22.64 24.28 -19.45
C ARG A 61 -22.00 25.22 -18.42
N LEU A 62 -22.71 26.27 -18.01
CA LEU A 62 -22.24 27.22 -17.00
C LEU A 62 -22.06 26.54 -15.64
N ILE A 63 -23.01 25.69 -15.23
CA ILE A 63 -22.93 24.94 -13.97
C ILE A 63 -21.78 23.94 -14.00
N ASP A 64 -21.59 23.20 -15.10
CA ASP A 64 -20.47 22.27 -15.28
C ASP A 64 -19.12 23.00 -15.26
N PHE A 65 -19.05 24.16 -15.91
CA PHE A 65 -17.88 25.03 -15.90
C PHE A 65 -17.56 25.53 -14.49
N CYS A 66 -18.56 25.99 -13.75
CA CYS A 66 -18.41 26.43 -12.36
C CYS A 66 -17.98 25.27 -11.45
N THR A 67 -18.56 24.09 -11.62
CA THR A 67 -18.19 22.86 -10.89
C THR A 67 -16.72 22.51 -11.13
N THR A 68 -16.27 22.59 -12.38
CA THR A 68 -14.91 22.22 -12.77
C THR A 68 -13.87 23.21 -12.23
N ASN A 69 -14.23 24.49 -12.15
CA ASN A 69 -13.33 25.57 -11.75
C ASN A 69 -13.51 26.04 -10.29
N ASN A 70 -14.31 25.35 -9.47
CA ASN A 70 -14.67 25.75 -8.11
C ASN A 70 -15.21 27.19 -8.02
N LEU A 71 -16.04 27.58 -8.98
CA LEU A 71 -16.70 28.87 -9.00
C LEU A 71 -18.14 28.74 -8.50
N VAL A 72 -18.66 29.79 -7.89
CA VAL A 72 -20.07 29.92 -7.52
C VAL A 72 -20.70 31.11 -8.23
N VAL A 73 -21.95 30.94 -8.63
CA VAL A 73 -22.78 31.99 -9.21
C VAL A 73 -23.26 32.90 -8.07
N SER A 74 -22.40 33.80 -7.62
CA SER A 74 -22.57 34.57 -6.38
C SER A 74 -23.90 35.33 -6.28
N ASN A 75 -24.35 35.93 -7.37
CA ASN A 75 -25.59 36.71 -7.42
C ASN A 75 -26.87 35.85 -7.29
N SER A 76 -26.78 34.52 -7.43
CA SER A 76 -27.91 33.61 -7.18
C SER A 76 -28.14 33.31 -5.68
N PHE A 77 -27.21 33.70 -4.80
CA PHE A 77 -27.30 33.46 -3.34
C PHE A 77 -28.02 34.57 -2.57
N PHE A 78 -28.28 35.72 -3.20
CA PHE A 78 -28.87 36.86 -2.53
C PHE A 78 -30.29 37.13 -3.02
N GLN A 79 -31.19 37.40 -2.09
CA GLN A 79 -32.53 37.85 -2.43
C GLN A 79 -32.47 39.32 -2.89
N HIS A 80 -32.73 39.55 -4.17
CA HIS A 80 -32.77 40.90 -4.75
C HIS A 80 -34.20 41.45 -4.84
N LYS A 81 -34.34 42.78 -4.88
CA LYS A 81 -35.61 43.44 -5.25
C LYS A 81 -36.00 43.02 -6.67
N SER A 82 -37.30 42.93 -6.98
CA SER A 82 -37.81 42.44 -8.27
C SER A 82 -37.20 43.12 -9.50
N VAL A 83 -36.87 44.41 -9.41
CA VAL A 83 -36.21 45.18 -10.48
C VAL A 83 -34.75 44.80 -10.75
N HIS A 84 -34.12 44.01 -9.88
CA HIS A 84 -32.72 43.58 -9.97
C HIS A 84 -32.57 42.06 -10.12
N GLN A 85 -33.68 41.32 -10.23
CA GLN A 85 -33.67 39.86 -10.36
C GLN A 85 -33.42 39.39 -11.80
N THR A 86 -33.55 40.28 -12.78
CA THR A 86 -33.46 39.98 -14.22
C THR A 86 -32.65 41.05 -14.91
N SER A 87 -31.94 40.70 -15.98
CA SER A 87 -31.06 41.61 -16.71
C SER A 87 -31.42 41.80 -18.18
N TRP A 88 -32.26 40.94 -18.75
CA TRP A 88 -32.64 41.01 -20.16
C TRP A 88 -34.11 40.63 -20.39
N MET A 89 -34.78 41.27 -21.36
CA MET A 89 -36.15 40.94 -21.76
C MET A 89 -36.18 40.36 -23.18
N HIS A 90 -36.79 39.19 -23.33
CA HIS A 90 -36.91 38.55 -24.63
C HIS A 90 -37.89 39.32 -25.54
N PRO A 91 -37.48 39.76 -26.74
CA PRO A 91 -38.28 40.67 -27.58
C PRO A 91 -39.58 40.04 -28.10
N GLY A 92 -39.62 38.73 -28.33
CA GLY A 92 -40.83 38.01 -28.75
C GLY A 92 -41.79 37.66 -27.60
N THR A 93 -41.30 37.01 -26.54
CA THR A 93 -42.14 36.50 -25.44
C THR A 93 -42.41 37.54 -24.35
N MET A 94 -41.71 38.68 -24.37
CA MET A 94 -41.76 39.73 -23.35
C MET A 94 -41.47 39.22 -21.92
N LYS A 95 -40.75 38.09 -21.81
CA LYS A 95 -40.31 37.51 -20.53
C LYS A 95 -38.94 38.05 -20.15
N TRP A 96 -38.80 38.40 -18.88
CA TRP A 96 -37.53 38.81 -18.29
C TRP A 96 -36.72 37.59 -17.84
N HIS A 97 -35.41 37.65 -18.08
CA HIS A 97 -34.44 36.60 -17.78
C HIS A 97 -33.22 37.20 -17.09
N LEU A 98 -32.53 36.40 -16.28
CA LEU A 98 -31.21 36.73 -15.74
C LEU A 98 -30.15 36.05 -16.59
N LEU A 99 -29.29 36.84 -17.25
CA LEU A 99 -28.20 36.32 -18.09
C LEU A 99 -26.82 36.79 -17.61
N ASP A 100 -26.79 37.90 -16.86
CA ASP A 100 -25.58 38.46 -16.29
C ASP A 100 -25.25 37.79 -14.96
N TYR A 101 -24.12 37.09 -14.91
CA TYR A 101 -23.67 36.41 -13.70
C TYR A 101 -22.34 36.95 -13.22
N THR A 102 -22.19 36.94 -11.89
CA THR A 102 -20.90 37.17 -11.23
C THR A 102 -20.46 35.84 -10.64
N LEU A 103 -19.43 35.25 -11.23
CA LEU A 103 -18.82 34.02 -10.76
C LEU A 103 -17.61 34.38 -9.90
N ILE A 104 -17.56 33.85 -8.69
CA ILE A 104 -16.41 34.01 -7.80
C ILE A 104 -15.91 32.64 -7.39
N ILE A 105 -14.63 32.52 -7.05
CA ILE A 105 -14.12 31.31 -6.40
C ILE A 105 -14.97 31.06 -5.15
N GLU A 106 -15.44 29.83 -5.00
CA GLU A 106 -16.20 29.40 -3.84
C GLU A 106 -15.42 29.76 -2.54
N PRO A 107 -15.89 30.73 -1.73
CA PRO A 107 -15.16 31.17 -0.54
C PRO A 107 -15.06 30.09 0.55
N THR A 108 -15.81 28.99 0.40
CA THR A 108 -16.05 27.98 1.44
C THR A 108 -14.92 26.97 1.63
N LEU A 109 -13.87 27.01 0.80
CA LEU A 109 -12.72 26.10 0.93
C LEU A 109 -11.98 26.27 2.28
N LEU A 110 -12.18 27.37 3.01
CA LEU A 110 -11.53 27.64 4.29
C LEU A 110 -12.49 27.82 5.48
N ASP A 111 -13.72 28.31 5.27
CA ASP A 111 -14.55 28.82 6.37
C ASP A 111 -15.72 27.91 6.79
N GLN A 112 -16.04 26.83 6.06
CA GLN A 112 -17.23 26.01 6.35
C GLN A 112 -17.00 24.75 7.18
N ILE A 113 -15.76 24.43 7.59
CA ILE A 113 -15.53 23.32 8.53
C ILE A 113 -15.45 23.91 9.94
N LYS A 114 -16.48 23.64 10.75
CA LYS A 114 -16.45 23.98 12.18
C LYS A 114 -15.16 23.41 12.79
N PRO A 115 -14.33 24.23 13.45
CA PRO A 115 -13.12 23.73 14.10
C PRO A 115 -13.51 22.60 15.05
N ALA A 116 -12.69 21.55 15.10
CA ALA A 116 -12.88 20.48 16.08
C ALA A 116 -13.04 21.12 17.47
N SER A 117 -14.11 20.76 18.19
CA SER A 117 -14.36 21.28 19.53
C SER A 117 -13.25 20.75 20.45
N LEU A 118 -12.26 21.59 20.74
CA LEU A 118 -11.21 21.27 21.70
C LEU A 118 -11.77 21.34 23.11
N SER A 119 -11.46 20.35 23.94
CA SER A 119 -11.67 20.52 25.38
C SER A 119 -10.74 21.61 25.92
N THR A 120 -11.16 22.29 27.00
CA THR A 120 -10.34 23.32 27.67
C THR A 120 -8.97 22.76 28.08
N MET A 121 -8.88 21.48 28.45
CA MET A 121 -7.61 20.83 28.78
C MET A 121 -6.71 20.63 27.56
N GLU A 122 -7.26 20.23 26.41
CA GLU A 122 -6.49 20.04 25.17
C GLU A 122 -5.93 21.37 24.66
N GLN A 123 -6.75 22.42 24.71
CA GLN A 123 -6.31 23.77 24.37
C GLN A 123 -5.20 24.25 25.31
N HIS A 124 -5.41 24.17 26.63
CA HIS A 124 -4.42 24.56 27.62
C HIS A 124 -3.09 23.81 27.45
N ARG A 125 -3.14 22.50 27.18
CA ARG A 125 -1.95 21.67 26.96
C ARG A 125 -1.16 22.10 25.73
N GLN A 126 -1.84 22.52 24.67
CA GLN A 126 -1.19 23.00 23.46
C GLN A 126 -0.52 24.37 23.68
N ASP A 127 -1.17 25.28 24.40
CA ASP A 127 -0.72 26.67 24.53
C ASP A 127 0.39 26.86 25.57
N LYS A 128 0.37 26.08 26.66
CA LYS A 128 1.34 26.19 27.77
C LYS A 128 2.77 25.86 27.35
N GLU A 129 3.78 26.43 28.00
CA GLU A 129 5.17 26.11 27.71
C GLU A 129 5.51 24.63 27.92
N PRO A 130 6.51 24.08 27.18
CA PRO A 130 7.07 22.76 27.43
C PRO A 130 7.47 22.54 28.89
N THR A 131 7.12 21.39 29.44
CA THR A 131 7.63 20.94 30.75
C THR A 131 8.97 20.24 30.59
N LEU A 132 9.75 20.20 31.67
CA LEU A 132 11.04 19.48 31.69
C LEU A 132 10.86 17.98 31.39
N ASP A 133 9.78 17.38 31.89
CA ASP A 133 9.45 15.97 31.64
C ASP A 133 9.14 15.71 30.16
N GLU A 134 8.42 16.61 29.47
CA GLU A 134 8.16 16.49 28.04
C GLU A 134 9.47 16.51 27.23
N VAL A 135 10.41 17.40 27.60
CA VAL A 135 11.74 17.47 26.98
C VAL A 135 12.52 16.18 27.20
N GLN A 136 12.53 15.66 28.43
CA GLN A 136 13.17 14.40 28.77
C GLN A 136 12.57 13.23 27.96
N GLN A 137 11.23 13.13 27.90
CA GLN A 137 10.54 12.10 27.12
C GLN A 137 10.88 12.20 25.63
N ALA A 138 10.87 13.40 25.06
CA ALA A 138 11.22 13.63 23.67
C ALA A 138 12.67 13.24 23.35
N LEU A 139 13.62 13.58 24.24
CA LEU A 139 15.02 13.16 24.12
C LEU A 139 15.17 11.64 24.15
N GLN A 140 14.49 10.95 25.07
CA GLN A 140 14.54 9.49 25.16
C GLN A 140 13.98 8.79 23.92
N GLN A 141 12.95 9.37 23.29
CA GLN A 141 12.36 8.86 22.04
C GLN A 141 13.29 9.01 20.82
N MET A 142 14.37 9.80 20.91
CA MET A 142 15.34 9.90 19.81
C MET A 142 16.05 8.57 19.58
N LYS A 143 16.15 8.17 18.31
CA LYS A 143 16.81 6.91 17.95
C LYS A 143 18.32 7.11 17.96
N ASN A 144 19.04 6.18 18.59
CA ASN A 144 20.49 6.12 18.55
C ASN A 144 20.96 5.70 17.14
N ARG A 145 22.23 5.97 16.84
CA ARG A 145 22.98 5.64 15.61
C ARG A 145 22.36 6.28 14.38
N LYS A 146 21.91 7.52 14.53
CA LYS A 146 21.41 8.37 13.46
C LYS A 146 22.43 9.46 13.14
N ALA A 147 22.53 9.81 11.87
CA ALA A 147 23.42 10.87 11.42
C ALA A 147 22.98 12.21 12.04
N PRO A 148 23.94 13.03 12.52
CA PRO A 148 23.67 14.34 13.10
C PRO A 148 23.35 15.38 12.01
N GLY A 149 22.97 16.58 12.45
CA GLY A 149 22.81 17.75 11.58
C GLY A 149 24.16 18.41 11.27
N LYS A 150 24.11 19.71 10.96
CA LYS A 150 25.32 20.53 10.66
C LYS A 150 26.27 20.66 11.84
N ASP A 151 25.72 20.66 13.05
CA ASP A 151 26.44 20.79 14.32
C ASP A 151 27.23 19.53 14.74
N ASN A 152 27.06 18.42 14.02
CA ASN A 152 27.63 17.11 14.34
C ASN A 152 27.24 16.55 15.74
N VAL A 153 26.21 17.12 16.38
CA VAL A 153 25.70 16.64 17.68
C VAL A 153 24.73 15.49 17.47
N THR A 154 24.98 14.36 18.12
CA THR A 154 24.13 13.16 18.04
C THR A 154 23.16 13.08 19.22
N ALA A 155 22.11 12.26 19.07
CA ALA A 155 21.17 12.00 20.15
C ALA A 155 21.85 11.35 21.37
N GLU A 156 22.85 10.50 21.15
CA GLU A 156 23.62 9.84 22.21
C GLU A 156 24.40 10.83 23.07
N LEU A 157 25.01 11.86 22.47
CA LEU A 157 25.73 12.89 23.21
C LEU A 157 24.77 13.66 24.13
N LEU A 158 23.60 14.05 23.61
CA LEU A 158 22.59 14.75 24.40
C LEU A 158 22.02 13.87 25.51
N LYS A 159 21.79 12.57 25.26
CA LYS A 159 21.35 11.61 26.27
C LYS A 159 22.39 11.38 27.37
N ALA A 160 23.67 11.31 27.00
CA ALA A 160 24.76 11.13 27.95
C ALA A 160 24.93 12.33 28.90
N GLY A 161 24.55 13.54 28.46
CA GLY A 161 24.62 14.75 29.26
C GLY A 161 23.62 14.84 30.43
N GLY A 162 22.65 13.91 30.52
CA GLY A 162 21.76 13.78 31.68
C GLY A 162 20.90 15.02 31.97
N ILE A 163 20.57 15.22 33.26
CA ILE A 163 19.68 16.30 33.73
C ILE A 163 20.18 17.70 33.34
N PRO A 164 21.48 18.05 33.43
CA PRO A 164 21.97 19.36 33.03
C PRO A 164 21.63 19.72 31.57
N VAL A 165 21.83 18.79 30.63
CA VAL A 165 21.50 19.02 29.22
C VAL A 165 19.98 19.12 29.01
N ILE A 166 19.19 18.35 29.75
CA ILE A 166 17.73 18.44 29.69
C ILE A 166 17.25 19.82 30.16
N LYS A 167 17.79 20.36 31.26
CA LYS A 167 17.48 21.72 31.74
C LYS A 167 17.85 22.78 30.72
N TRP A 168 19.05 22.69 30.14
CA TRP A 168 19.50 23.61 29.11
C TRP A 168 18.60 23.59 27.86
N LEU A 169 18.23 22.40 27.37
CA LEU A 169 17.27 22.27 26.26
C LEU A 169 15.90 22.86 26.63
N HIS A 170 15.44 22.62 27.85
CA HIS A 170 14.16 23.14 28.35
C HIS A 170 14.14 24.66 28.40
N GLU A 171 15.20 25.30 28.91
CA GLU A 171 15.35 26.77 28.92
C GLU A 171 15.25 27.35 27.51
N ILE A 172 15.99 26.76 26.54
CA ILE A 172 15.92 27.17 25.13
C ILE A 172 14.49 27.02 24.59
N PHE A 173 13.83 25.90 24.86
CA PHE A 173 12.49 25.65 24.32
C PHE A 173 11.45 26.60 24.91
N VAL A 174 11.55 26.93 26.21
CA VAL A 174 10.69 27.92 26.87
C VAL A 174 10.93 29.31 26.27
N ASP A 175 12.18 29.67 26.01
CA ASP A 175 12.54 30.95 25.39
C ASP A 175 11.93 31.08 23.98
N ILE A 176 12.12 30.05 23.13
CA ILE A 176 11.47 29.97 21.81
C ILE A 176 9.94 30.07 21.95
N TRP A 177 9.37 29.39 22.94
CA TRP A 177 7.92 29.39 23.16
C TRP A 177 7.41 30.78 23.54
N LYS A 178 8.14 31.54 24.35
CA LYS A 178 7.72 32.88 24.81
C LYS A 178 7.97 33.96 23.77
N ASN A 179 9.17 33.96 23.18
CA ASN A 179 9.63 35.03 22.29
C ASN A 179 9.26 34.78 20.82
N GLU A 180 8.86 33.57 20.47
CA GLU A 180 8.51 33.16 19.11
C GLU A 180 9.63 33.41 18.09
N GLN A 181 10.86 33.19 18.53
CA GLN A 181 12.05 33.30 17.69
C GLN A 181 12.78 31.97 17.64
N MET A 182 13.08 31.50 16.43
CA MET A 182 13.79 30.25 16.20
C MET A 182 15.30 30.46 16.26
N VAL A 183 16.03 29.46 16.76
CA VAL A 183 17.49 29.44 16.71
C VAL A 183 17.94 29.43 15.24
N ALA A 184 18.75 30.42 14.84
CA ALA A 184 19.14 30.61 13.44
C ALA A 184 19.83 29.38 12.81
N ASP A 185 20.64 28.66 13.58
CA ASP A 185 21.33 27.45 13.11
C ASP A 185 20.40 26.26 12.86
N TRP A 186 19.20 26.27 13.43
CA TRP A 186 18.24 25.17 13.26
C TRP A 186 17.49 25.23 11.92
N THR A 187 17.58 26.35 11.21
CA THR A 187 16.89 26.54 9.92
C THR A 187 17.67 25.96 8.73
N LEU A 188 18.93 25.55 8.93
CA LEU A 188 19.78 25.00 7.87
C LEU A 188 19.82 23.48 7.89
N ALA A 189 19.38 22.87 6.80
CA ALA A 189 19.39 21.43 6.57
C ALA A 189 20.54 20.97 5.67
N ILE A 190 21.07 19.77 5.93
CA ILE A 190 22.02 19.12 5.00
C ILE A 190 21.31 17.97 4.28
N ILE A 191 21.12 18.10 2.98
CA ILE A 191 20.46 17.10 2.15
C ILE A 191 21.48 16.03 1.71
N ILE A 192 21.21 14.78 2.08
CA ILE A 192 21.91 13.60 1.56
C ILE A 192 21.09 12.97 0.45
N ARG A 193 21.74 12.65 -0.67
CA ARG A 193 21.12 11.91 -1.78
C ARG A 193 21.19 10.40 -1.54
N LEU A 194 20.04 9.73 -1.60
CA LEU A 194 19.93 8.28 -1.63
C LEU A 194 19.49 7.82 -3.02
N TYR A 195 20.32 7.01 -3.68
CA TYR A 195 19.96 6.44 -4.97
C TYR A 195 18.81 5.43 -4.81
N LYS A 196 17.76 5.56 -5.62
CA LYS A 196 16.56 4.72 -5.58
C LYS A 196 16.78 3.31 -6.13
N ASN A 197 18.01 2.95 -6.52
CA ASN A 197 18.37 1.67 -7.15
C ASN A 197 17.57 1.38 -8.43
N LYS A 198 17.18 2.43 -9.17
CA LYS A 198 16.44 2.36 -10.43
C LYS A 198 16.86 3.51 -11.34
N GLY A 199 16.88 3.25 -12.64
CA GLY A 199 17.19 4.24 -13.68
C GLY A 199 18.66 4.69 -13.71
N ASP A 200 18.99 5.61 -14.61
CA ASP A 200 20.35 6.15 -14.74
C ASP A 200 20.74 6.96 -13.48
N LYS A 201 21.97 6.74 -12.98
CA LYS A 201 22.57 7.48 -11.86
C LYS A 201 22.87 8.95 -12.20
N LYS A 202 22.81 9.34 -13.47
CA LYS A 202 22.96 10.74 -13.91
C LYS A 202 21.68 11.57 -13.77
N ILE A 203 20.51 10.93 -13.63
CA ILE A 203 19.21 11.61 -13.53
C ILE A 203 18.90 11.89 -12.05
N CYS A 204 18.71 13.16 -11.70
CA CYS A 204 18.42 13.60 -10.32
C CYS A 204 17.15 12.96 -9.73
N ASP A 205 16.10 12.75 -10.53
CA ASP A 205 14.85 12.11 -10.09
C ASP A 205 15.04 10.67 -9.59
N ASN A 206 16.14 10.01 -9.95
CA ASN A 206 16.49 8.68 -9.46
C ASN A 206 17.14 8.71 -8.07
N TYR A 207 17.23 9.88 -7.44
CA TYR A 207 17.65 10.06 -6.06
C TYR A 207 16.49 10.53 -5.19
N ARG A 208 16.60 10.25 -3.89
CA ARG A 208 15.75 10.82 -2.84
C ARG A 208 16.63 11.64 -1.92
N GLY A 209 16.31 12.92 -1.76
CA GLY A 209 16.94 13.78 -0.76
C GLY A 209 16.43 13.45 0.64
N ILE A 210 17.32 13.40 1.63
CA ILE A 210 16.95 13.34 3.05
C ILE A 210 17.62 14.50 3.75
N SER A 211 16.83 15.32 4.43
CA SER A 211 17.30 16.45 5.22
C SER A 211 17.79 15.99 6.58
N LEU A 212 19.09 16.19 6.82
CA LEU A 212 19.70 16.09 8.14
C LEU A 212 19.51 17.40 8.89
N LEU A 213 18.59 17.39 9.86
CA LEU A 213 18.33 18.50 10.76
C LEU A 213 19.07 18.31 12.10
N VAL A 214 19.40 19.44 12.74
CA VAL A 214 19.96 19.52 14.09
C VAL A 214 19.11 18.73 15.09
N VAL A 215 19.77 17.98 15.98
CA VAL A 215 19.07 17.06 16.89
C VAL A 215 18.26 17.83 17.95
N ALA A 216 18.74 18.97 18.43
CA ALA A 216 17.98 19.83 19.36
C ALA A 216 16.64 20.29 18.76
N SER A 217 16.64 20.75 17.50
CA SER A 217 15.42 21.09 16.74
C SER A 217 14.46 19.90 16.59
N LYS A 218 15.00 18.69 16.37
CA LYS A 218 14.21 17.46 16.34
C LYS A 218 13.57 17.14 17.69
N ILE A 219 14.25 17.38 18.81
CA ILE A 219 13.69 17.18 20.14
C ILE A 219 12.57 18.21 20.39
N PHE A 220 12.78 19.48 20.05
CA PHE A 220 11.76 20.52 20.14
C PHE A 220 10.49 20.15 19.37
N THR A 221 10.62 19.79 18.09
CA THR A 221 9.47 19.38 17.27
C THR A 221 8.84 18.06 17.72
N ARG A 222 9.60 17.19 18.41
CA ARG A 222 9.06 15.98 19.04
C ARG A 222 8.16 16.32 20.23
N VAL A 223 8.50 17.31 21.04
CA VAL A 223 7.64 17.79 22.14
C VAL A 223 6.29 18.26 21.58
N ILE A 224 6.32 19.10 20.55
CA ILE A 224 5.10 19.58 19.87
C ILE A 224 4.28 18.40 19.34
N LEU A 225 4.93 17.48 18.62
CA LEU A 225 4.25 16.33 18.04
C LEU A 225 3.57 15.45 19.11
N ASN A 226 4.24 15.21 20.24
CA ASN A 226 3.69 14.39 21.32
C ASN A 226 2.41 15.00 21.94
N ARG A 227 2.26 16.33 21.89
CA ARG A 227 1.04 17.03 22.36
C ARG A 227 -0.14 16.86 21.41
N ILE A 228 0.10 16.92 20.10
CA ILE A 228 -0.98 16.93 19.09
C ILE A 228 -1.29 15.56 18.49
N GLN A 229 -0.40 14.57 18.61
CA GLN A 229 -0.51 13.30 17.87
C GLN A 229 -1.83 12.57 18.11
N LEU A 230 -2.29 12.48 19.36
CA LEU A 230 -3.54 11.79 19.70
C LEU A 230 -4.78 12.54 19.18
N LEU A 231 -4.77 13.87 19.27
CA LEU A 231 -5.84 14.73 18.76
C LEU A 231 -6.00 14.54 17.25
N ILE A 232 -4.89 14.58 16.51
CA ILE A 232 -4.89 14.40 15.06
C ILE A 232 -5.31 12.97 14.69
N ASP A 233 -4.75 11.96 15.36
CA ASP A 233 -5.03 10.56 15.02
C ASP A 233 -6.51 10.19 15.16
N LYS A 234 -7.26 10.85 16.06
CA LYS A 234 -8.71 10.69 16.22
C LYS A 234 -9.53 11.25 15.05
N GLN A 235 -9.00 12.22 14.32
CA GLN A 235 -9.71 12.92 13.23
C GLN A 235 -9.41 12.36 11.84
N LEU A 236 -8.27 11.68 11.68
CA LEU A 236 -7.86 11.08 10.40
C LEU A 236 -8.76 9.91 10.02
N LEU A 237 -9.13 9.84 8.73
CA LEU A 237 -9.87 8.75 8.11
C LEU A 237 -9.25 7.39 8.45
N GLU A 238 -10.09 6.40 8.73
CA GLU A 238 -9.68 5.05 9.12
C GLU A 238 -8.88 4.36 8.01
N GLU A 239 -9.17 4.71 6.76
CA GLU A 239 -8.54 4.20 5.54
C GLU A 239 -7.09 4.65 5.37
N GLN A 240 -6.65 5.70 6.06
CA GLN A 240 -5.26 6.17 6.05
C GLN A 240 -4.42 5.41 7.07
N ALA A 241 -3.44 4.62 6.60
CA ALA A 241 -2.55 3.83 7.44
C ALA A 241 -1.10 4.36 7.51
N GLY A 242 -0.70 5.24 6.60
CA GLY A 242 0.67 5.75 6.54
C GLY A 242 1.02 6.56 7.78
N PHE A 243 2.21 6.32 8.34
CA PHE A 243 2.78 7.09 9.47
C PHE A 243 1.94 7.12 10.76
N ARG A 244 0.97 6.22 10.90
CA ARG A 244 0.12 6.11 12.10
C ARG A 244 0.56 4.96 12.99
N THR A 245 0.28 5.11 14.28
CA THR A 245 0.61 4.08 15.27
C THR A 245 -0.30 2.87 15.08
N ASN A 246 0.23 1.66 15.32
CA ASN A 246 -0.51 0.39 15.19
C ASN A 246 -1.10 0.10 13.80
N ARG A 247 -0.59 0.76 12.75
CA ARG A 247 -0.93 0.48 11.35
C ARG A 247 0.33 0.16 10.55
N SER A 248 0.24 -0.80 9.64
CA SER A 248 1.37 -1.30 8.85
C SER A 248 1.01 -1.45 7.37
N THR A 249 2.03 -1.55 6.53
CA THR A 249 1.83 -1.84 5.10
C THR A 249 1.09 -3.16 4.88
N ILE A 250 1.32 -4.14 5.75
CA ILE A 250 0.67 -5.45 5.68
C ILE A 250 -0.83 -5.35 5.94
N ASP A 251 -1.27 -4.44 6.81
CA ASP A 251 -2.70 -4.25 7.10
C ASP A 251 -3.43 -3.77 5.85
N GLN A 252 -2.86 -2.80 5.12
CA GLN A 252 -3.44 -2.32 3.86
C GLN A 252 -3.42 -3.37 2.75
N VAL A 253 -2.31 -4.12 2.62
CA VAL A 253 -2.24 -5.23 1.67
C VAL A 253 -3.26 -6.32 2.02
N PHE A 254 -3.49 -6.58 3.31
CA PHE A 254 -4.50 -7.52 3.76
C PHE A 254 -5.90 -7.07 3.37
N ILE A 255 -6.26 -5.82 3.69
CA ILE A 255 -7.59 -5.25 3.38
C ILE A 255 -7.86 -5.37 1.88
N LEU A 256 -6.94 -4.90 1.04
CA LEU A 256 -7.06 -5.00 -0.41
C LEU A 256 -7.25 -6.45 -0.88
N LYS A 257 -6.43 -7.38 -0.39
CA LYS A 257 -6.55 -8.81 -0.75
C LYS A 257 -7.85 -9.44 -0.29
N MET A 258 -8.41 -9.01 0.85
CA MET A 258 -9.70 -9.50 1.32
C MET A 258 -10.87 -8.95 0.48
N VAL A 259 -10.82 -7.67 0.09
CA VAL A 259 -11.78 -7.11 -0.88
C VAL A 259 -11.73 -7.92 -2.17
N MET A 260 -10.53 -8.10 -2.75
CA MET A 260 -10.34 -8.91 -3.95
C MET A 260 -10.88 -10.35 -3.77
N GLU A 261 -10.49 -11.05 -2.70
CA GLU A 261 -10.90 -12.43 -2.44
C GLU A 261 -12.43 -12.57 -2.37
N LYS A 262 -13.09 -11.71 -1.58
CA LYS A 262 -14.55 -11.74 -1.40
C LYS A 262 -15.28 -11.39 -2.69
N THR A 263 -14.85 -10.37 -3.42
CA THR A 263 -15.49 -9.97 -4.69
C THR A 263 -15.42 -11.10 -5.72
N ARG A 264 -14.25 -11.75 -5.87
CA ARG A 264 -14.09 -12.89 -6.79
C ARG A 264 -14.91 -14.11 -6.38
N GLU A 265 -15.05 -14.38 -5.08
CA GLU A 265 -15.87 -15.50 -4.62
C GLU A 265 -17.33 -15.42 -5.08
N LEU A 266 -17.85 -14.19 -5.22
CA LEU A 266 -19.19 -13.91 -5.72
C LEU A 266 -19.22 -13.48 -7.19
N ASN A 267 -18.07 -13.51 -7.88
CA ASN A 267 -17.93 -13.03 -9.27
C ASN A 267 -18.42 -11.58 -9.49
N LYS A 268 -18.42 -10.75 -8.42
CA LYS A 268 -18.79 -9.34 -8.52
C LYS A 268 -17.69 -8.54 -9.25
N PRO A 269 -18.02 -7.41 -9.89
CA PRO A 269 -17.03 -6.55 -10.51
C PRO A 269 -16.20 -5.83 -9.46
N LEU A 270 -14.93 -5.61 -9.78
CA LEU A 270 -14.03 -4.78 -8.98
C LEU A 270 -13.03 -4.12 -9.92
N HIS A 271 -13.06 -2.79 -9.92
CA HIS A 271 -12.14 -1.92 -10.63
C HIS A 271 -11.30 -1.18 -9.60
N MET A 272 -10.01 -1.06 -9.89
CA MET A 272 -9.04 -0.48 -8.97
C MET A 272 -8.15 0.52 -9.69
N CYS A 273 -7.89 1.66 -9.06
CA CYS A 273 -6.90 2.63 -9.54
C CYS A 273 -5.82 2.83 -8.49
N PHE A 274 -4.58 2.49 -8.82
CA PHE A 274 -3.41 2.70 -7.97
C PHE A 274 -2.83 4.07 -8.27
N ILE A 275 -2.99 5.02 -7.37
CA ILE A 275 -2.64 6.43 -7.54
C ILE A 275 -1.37 6.77 -6.73
N ASP A 276 -0.43 7.46 -7.37
CA ASP A 276 0.82 8.00 -6.79
C ASP A 276 0.83 9.53 -6.96
N ILE A 277 1.23 10.27 -5.92
CA ILE A 277 1.31 11.74 -5.96
C ILE A 277 2.74 12.19 -6.28
N GLN A 278 2.87 13.13 -7.20
CA GLN A 278 4.17 13.68 -7.58
C GLN A 278 4.75 14.52 -6.44
N LYS A 279 5.95 14.14 -5.97
CA LYS A 279 6.74 14.88 -4.98
C LYS A 279 5.91 15.31 -3.75
N ALA A 280 5.04 14.43 -3.27
CA ALA A 280 3.97 14.75 -2.32
C ALA A 280 4.41 15.61 -1.11
N TYR A 281 5.59 15.36 -0.52
CA TYR A 281 6.11 16.15 0.60
C TYR A 281 6.58 17.55 0.15
N ASP A 282 7.27 17.63 -0.99
CA ASP A 282 7.91 18.86 -1.47
C ASP A 282 6.87 19.82 -2.08
N SER A 283 5.70 19.30 -2.47
CA SER A 283 4.60 20.04 -3.12
C SER A 283 3.61 20.69 -2.15
N ILE A 284 3.67 20.42 -0.84
CA ILE A 284 2.70 20.98 0.12
C ILE A 284 2.81 22.51 0.18
N ASN A 285 1.70 23.21 -0.09
CA ASN A 285 1.60 24.65 0.13
C ASN A 285 1.55 24.94 1.64
N ARG A 286 2.51 25.73 2.15
CA ARG A 286 2.65 26.00 3.58
C ARG A 286 1.52 26.88 4.12
N ASP A 287 1.07 27.88 3.38
CA ASP A 287 0.00 28.76 3.83
C ASP A 287 -1.32 28.01 3.97
N LEU A 288 -1.61 27.13 3.02
CA LEU A 288 -2.73 26.20 3.09
C LEU A 288 -2.58 25.24 4.28
N LEU A 289 -1.40 24.64 4.46
CA LEU A 289 -1.12 23.72 5.58
C LEU A 289 -1.48 24.36 6.93
N TRP A 290 -1.11 25.61 7.17
CA TRP A 290 -1.40 26.28 8.43
C TRP A 290 -2.88 26.56 8.65
N LYS A 291 -3.63 26.84 7.57
CA LYS A 291 -5.08 26.99 7.64
C LYS A 291 -5.75 25.64 7.97
N ILE A 292 -5.35 24.56 7.29
CA ILE A 292 -5.88 23.21 7.54
C ILE A 292 -5.53 22.75 8.96
N CYS A 293 -4.31 23.01 9.45
CA CYS A 293 -3.91 22.65 10.83
C CYS A 293 -4.90 23.18 11.88
N ARG A 294 -5.36 24.42 11.73
CA ARG A 294 -6.34 25.03 12.65
C ARG A 294 -7.68 24.30 12.64
N GLN A 295 -8.14 23.88 11.45
CA GLN A 295 -9.37 23.11 11.33
C GLN A 295 -9.28 21.74 12.01
N TYR A 296 -8.09 21.15 12.06
CA TYR A 296 -7.80 19.92 12.80
C TYR A 296 -7.58 20.14 14.31
N GLY A 297 -7.89 21.32 14.83
CA GLY A 297 -7.82 21.64 16.26
C GLY A 297 -6.41 21.97 16.77
N LEU A 298 -5.50 22.40 15.90
CA LEU A 298 -4.26 23.01 16.38
C LEU A 298 -4.51 24.46 16.75
N THR A 299 -4.12 24.80 17.98
CA THR A 299 -4.14 26.18 18.51
C THR A 299 -3.22 27.11 17.71
N GLU A 300 -3.50 28.42 17.74
CA GLU A 300 -2.60 29.41 17.13
C GLU A 300 -1.16 29.29 17.66
N LYS A 301 -1.00 29.02 18.97
CA LYS A 301 0.33 28.85 19.54
C LYS A 301 1.07 27.68 18.92
N THR A 302 0.41 26.54 18.78
CA THR A 302 1.02 25.36 18.16
C THR A 302 1.33 25.58 16.68
N VAL A 303 0.41 26.19 15.93
CA VAL A 303 0.62 26.55 14.53
C VAL A 303 1.80 27.50 14.38
N GLN A 304 1.94 28.48 15.27
CA GLN A 304 3.05 29.42 15.27
C GLN A 304 4.39 28.73 15.54
N MET A 305 4.45 27.83 16.54
CA MET A 305 5.67 27.05 16.81
C MET A 305 6.06 26.16 15.62
N LEU A 306 5.09 25.58 14.93
CA LEU A 306 5.33 24.83 13.69
C LEU A 306 5.81 25.75 12.56
N LYS A 307 5.17 26.92 12.36
CA LYS A 307 5.60 27.92 11.36
C LYS A 307 7.06 28.32 11.55
N LEU A 308 7.51 28.54 12.78
CA LEU A 308 8.90 28.88 13.09
C LEU A 308 9.90 27.81 12.64
N VAL A 309 9.52 26.54 12.64
CA VAL A 309 10.35 25.42 12.15
C VAL A 309 10.54 25.47 10.63
N TYR A 310 9.55 25.97 9.90
CA TYR A 310 9.58 26.03 8.44
C TYR A 310 9.95 27.41 7.89
N LYS A 311 9.92 28.46 8.72
CA LYS A 311 10.32 29.82 8.34
C LYS A 311 11.82 29.89 8.04
N ASN A 312 12.19 30.53 6.94
CA ASN A 312 13.58 30.72 6.50
C ASN A 312 14.38 29.41 6.41
N THR A 313 13.71 28.31 6.01
CA THR A 313 14.36 27.01 5.86
C THR A 313 15.34 27.08 4.70
N ARG A 314 16.61 26.76 4.97
CA ARG A 314 17.70 26.71 3.99
C ARG A 314 18.26 25.30 3.89
N ALA A 315 18.88 24.97 2.77
CA ALA A 315 19.54 23.69 2.59
C ALA A 315 20.85 23.77 1.81
N GLN A 316 21.70 22.77 2.05
CA GLN A 316 22.88 22.46 1.24
C GLN A 316 22.85 20.97 0.88
N VAL A 317 23.26 20.61 -0.33
CA VAL A 317 23.39 19.21 -0.74
C VAL A 317 24.80 18.70 -0.45
N ARG A 318 24.92 17.55 0.20
CA ARG A 318 26.21 16.88 0.43
C ARG A 318 26.51 15.86 -0.67
N ILE A 319 27.61 16.05 -1.39
CA ILE A 319 28.08 15.14 -2.45
C ILE A 319 29.55 14.79 -2.17
N ASN A 320 29.84 13.50 -1.98
CA ASN A 320 31.20 12.99 -1.78
C ASN A 320 31.99 13.66 -0.63
N GLY A 321 31.29 14.23 0.36
CA GLY A 321 31.90 14.95 1.49
C GLY A 321 31.86 16.47 1.35
N GLU A 322 31.68 16.99 0.13
CA GLU A 322 31.57 18.42 -0.16
C GLU A 322 30.12 18.90 -0.05
N LEU A 323 29.95 20.18 0.29
CA LEU A 323 28.66 20.84 0.40
C LEU A 323 28.46 21.79 -0.77
N SER A 324 27.24 21.82 -1.32
CA SER A 324 26.85 22.83 -2.29
C SER A 324 26.72 24.21 -1.65
N GLU A 325 26.49 25.22 -2.50
CA GLU A 325 25.94 26.51 -2.08
C GLU A 325 24.61 26.33 -1.32
N VAL A 326 24.31 27.30 -0.46
CA VAL A 326 23.08 27.35 0.32
C VAL A 326 21.96 27.85 -0.57
N PHE A 327 20.79 27.22 -0.51
CA PHE A 327 19.58 27.65 -1.20
C PHE A 327 18.37 27.60 -0.26
N ASP A 328 17.36 28.40 -0.56
CA ASP A 328 16.13 28.49 0.23
C ASP A 328 15.12 27.39 -0.15
N ILE A 329 14.33 26.94 0.83
CA ILE A 329 13.23 26.00 0.65
C ILE A 329 11.92 26.70 1.02
N GLU A 330 11.16 27.07 -0.01
CA GLU A 330 9.94 27.85 0.12
C GLU A 330 8.69 26.98 0.31
N THR A 331 8.63 25.83 -0.36
CA THR A 331 7.46 24.93 -0.33
C THR A 331 7.73 23.63 0.43
N GLY A 332 6.66 22.89 0.68
CA GLY A 332 6.73 21.52 1.16
C GLY A 332 7.08 21.37 2.64
N VAL A 333 6.98 20.12 3.08
CA VAL A 333 7.44 19.67 4.40
C VAL A 333 8.76 18.91 4.27
N MET A 334 9.70 19.18 5.17
CA MET A 334 11.06 18.63 5.12
C MET A 334 11.07 17.10 5.23
N GLN A 335 11.66 16.42 4.25
CA GLN A 335 11.89 14.97 4.29
C GLN A 335 12.92 14.62 5.37
N GLY A 336 12.48 13.97 6.44
CA GLY A 336 13.32 13.70 7.62
C GLY A 336 13.00 14.57 8.84
N GLY A 337 12.11 15.55 8.68
CA GLY A 337 11.46 16.25 9.79
C GLY A 337 10.56 15.28 10.58
N ILE A 338 10.57 15.44 11.90
CA ILE A 338 9.74 14.62 12.81
C ILE A 338 8.23 14.87 12.63
N PRO A 339 7.74 16.12 12.54
CA PRO A 339 6.32 16.38 12.40
C PRO A 339 5.84 16.24 10.94
N SER A 340 6.73 16.31 9.95
CA SER A 340 6.40 16.29 8.52
C SER A 340 5.41 15.19 8.10
N PRO A 341 5.53 13.92 8.57
CA PRO A 341 4.57 12.88 8.18
C PRO A 341 3.16 13.11 8.71
N VAL A 342 3.03 13.70 9.89
CA VAL A 342 1.72 14.03 10.49
C VAL A 342 1.13 15.26 9.81
N LEU A 343 1.94 16.28 9.53
CA LEU A 343 1.51 17.45 8.77
C LEU A 343 1.05 17.07 7.35
N PHE A 344 1.76 16.15 6.69
CA PHE A 344 1.32 15.61 5.42
C PHE A 344 -0.03 14.88 5.55
N ASN A 345 -0.18 14.01 6.55
CA ASN A 345 -1.43 13.30 6.77
C ASN A 345 -2.60 14.25 7.03
N ILE A 346 -2.41 15.35 7.76
CA ILE A 346 -3.45 16.38 7.99
C ILE A 346 -3.94 16.96 6.66
N VAL A 347 -3.01 17.43 5.81
CA VAL A 347 -3.36 18.02 4.51
C VAL A 347 -3.99 16.99 3.59
N PHE A 348 -3.40 15.80 3.52
CA PHE A 348 -3.90 14.77 2.61
C PHE A 348 -5.28 14.26 3.05
N ASP A 349 -5.50 14.03 4.34
CA ASP A 349 -6.81 13.66 4.88
C ASP A 349 -7.88 14.72 4.59
N PHE A 350 -7.54 16.01 4.73
CA PHE A 350 -8.44 17.11 4.39
C PHE A 350 -8.82 17.08 2.90
N ILE A 351 -7.85 16.95 2.02
CA ILE A 351 -8.06 16.87 0.56
C ILE A 351 -8.95 15.67 0.23
N ILE A 352 -8.71 14.52 0.84
CA ILE A 352 -9.51 13.31 0.61
C ILE A 352 -10.95 13.50 1.11
N LYS A 353 -11.15 14.11 2.28
CA LYS A 353 -12.50 14.47 2.74
C LYS A 353 -13.22 15.36 1.73
N LYS A 354 -12.51 16.33 1.12
CA LYS A 354 -13.07 17.17 0.04
C LYS A 354 -13.37 16.40 -1.23
N VAL A 355 -12.55 15.41 -1.60
CA VAL A 355 -12.88 14.49 -2.69
C VAL A 355 -14.16 13.74 -2.37
N LEU A 356 -14.28 13.14 -1.18
CA LEU A 356 -15.44 12.36 -0.75
C LEU A 356 -16.73 13.21 -0.67
N GLU A 357 -16.64 14.46 -0.19
CA GLU A 357 -17.77 15.40 -0.16
C GLU A 357 -18.32 15.73 -1.57
N GLN A 358 -17.46 15.75 -2.59
CA GLN A 358 -17.83 16.02 -3.98
C GLN A 358 -18.15 14.75 -4.78
N CYS A 359 -17.84 13.58 -4.23
CA CYS A 359 -17.91 12.31 -4.93
C CYS A 359 -19.14 11.53 -4.46
N SER A 360 -20.15 11.42 -5.33
CA SER A 360 -21.32 10.58 -5.12
C SER A 360 -21.07 9.10 -5.46
N VAL A 361 -19.82 8.65 -5.40
CA VAL A 361 -19.42 7.29 -5.79
C VAL A 361 -19.40 6.40 -4.56
N GLU A 362 -19.97 5.21 -4.70
CA GLU A 362 -19.84 4.14 -3.72
C GLU A 362 -18.64 3.24 -4.05
N GLY A 363 -17.91 2.83 -3.02
CA GLY A 363 -16.85 1.85 -3.13
C GLY A 363 -17.38 0.41 -3.16
N VAL A 364 -16.72 -0.46 -2.38
CA VAL A 364 -17.20 -1.82 -2.15
C VAL A 364 -17.84 -1.95 -0.76
N THR A 365 -19.16 -2.04 -0.75
CA THR A 365 -19.96 -2.18 0.49
C THR A 365 -19.92 -3.59 1.07
N PHE A 366 -19.63 -3.68 2.37
CA PHE A 366 -19.64 -4.89 3.17
C PHE A 366 -20.50 -4.75 4.43
N ALA A 367 -20.99 -5.86 4.95
CA ALA A 367 -21.65 -5.95 6.26
C ALA A 367 -20.70 -6.56 7.30
N TYR A 368 -20.66 -5.99 8.50
CA TYR A 368 -19.91 -6.47 9.65
C TYR A 368 -20.82 -6.58 10.88
N GLY A 369 -20.90 -7.76 11.51
CA GLY A 369 -21.76 -7.99 12.67
C GLY A 369 -21.28 -9.10 13.62
N SER A 370 -20.13 -9.72 13.34
CA SER A 370 -19.57 -10.78 14.17
C SER A 370 -18.05 -10.73 14.20
N THR A 371 -17.47 -11.30 15.26
CA THR A 371 -16.03 -11.54 15.42
C THR A 371 -15.67 -13.03 15.27
N ASP A 372 -16.59 -13.82 14.71
CA ASP A 372 -16.39 -15.24 14.46
C ASP A 372 -16.70 -15.58 13.01
N PHE A 373 -15.95 -16.55 12.49
CA PHE A 373 -16.10 -17.07 11.14
C PHE A 373 -17.32 -18.00 10.98
N TYR A 374 -17.76 -18.65 12.07
CA TYR A 374 -18.80 -19.68 12.04
C TYR A 374 -20.17 -19.18 12.53
N HIS A 375 -20.20 -18.08 13.29
CA HIS A 375 -21.40 -17.58 13.94
C HIS A 375 -21.57 -16.09 13.66
N GLY A 376 -22.31 -15.74 12.62
CA GLY A 376 -22.85 -14.39 12.47
C GLY A 376 -24.36 -14.48 12.47
N ALA A 377 -24.99 -13.97 13.53
CA ALA A 377 -26.40 -13.58 13.46
C ALA A 377 -26.49 -12.55 12.32
N ARG A 378 -27.08 -12.93 11.19
CA ARG A 378 -27.13 -12.11 9.98
C ARG A 378 -28.12 -10.95 10.10
N ASP A 379 -28.73 -10.80 11.27
CA ASP A 379 -29.83 -9.88 11.53
C ASP A 379 -29.37 -8.63 12.28
N LYS A 380 -28.14 -8.60 12.83
CA LYS A 380 -27.53 -7.41 13.46
C LYS A 380 -26.16 -7.14 12.84
N PHE A 381 -26.12 -6.27 11.84
CA PHE A 381 -24.88 -5.89 11.14
C PHE A 381 -24.85 -4.40 10.84
N GLU A 382 -23.63 -3.87 10.75
CA GLU A 382 -23.32 -2.52 10.29
C GLU A 382 -22.74 -2.61 8.88
N ASN A 383 -23.28 -1.81 7.96
CA ASN A 383 -22.70 -1.67 6.63
C ASN A 383 -21.55 -0.67 6.67
N PHE A 384 -20.49 -0.96 5.94
CA PHE A 384 -19.37 -0.05 5.73
C PHE A 384 -18.86 -0.18 4.31
N ASP A 385 -18.43 0.95 3.76
CA ASP A 385 -17.91 1.04 2.41
C ASP A 385 -16.39 1.15 2.40
N ILE A 386 -15.76 0.64 1.33
CA ILE A 386 -14.33 0.81 1.09
C ILE A 386 -14.14 1.37 -0.32
N LEU A 387 -14.11 2.69 -0.42
CA LEU A 387 -13.83 3.40 -1.67
C LEU A 387 -12.33 3.64 -1.90
N ALA A 388 -11.56 3.92 -0.84
CA ALA A 388 -10.14 4.22 -0.97
C ALA A 388 -9.32 3.57 0.16
N LEU A 389 -8.10 3.13 -0.16
CA LEU A 389 -7.11 2.66 0.81
C LEU A 389 -5.85 3.50 0.68
N MET A 390 -5.39 4.10 1.79
CA MET A 390 -4.28 5.03 1.75
C MET A 390 -3.11 4.57 2.62
N TYR A 391 -1.91 4.76 2.10
CA TYR A 391 -0.68 4.61 2.86
C TYR A 391 0.29 5.72 2.48
N ALA A 392 0.34 6.75 3.33
CA ALA A 392 1.07 7.98 3.03
C ALA A 392 0.50 8.62 1.76
N ASP A 393 1.35 8.85 0.76
CA ASP A 393 1.05 9.44 -0.54
C ASP A 393 0.50 8.43 -1.58
N TYR A 394 0.46 7.13 -1.24
CA TYR A 394 -0.14 6.10 -2.09
C TYR A 394 -1.62 5.93 -1.76
N LEU A 395 -2.46 5.93 -2.80
CA LEU A 395 -3.90 5.65 -2.71
C LEU A 395 -4.29 4.52 -3.65
N VAL A 396 -5.24 3.67 -3.24
CA VAL A 396 -5.92 2.71 -4.12
C VAL A 396 -7.41 2.98 -4.04
N ALA A 397 -8.00 3.43 -5.15
CA ALA A 397 -9.44 3.57 -5.29
C ALA A 397 -10.05 2.22 -5.69
N LEU A 398 -11.21 1.87 -5.14
CA LEU A 398 -11.93 0.61 -5.34
C LEU A 398 -13.39 0.91 -5.65
N THR A 399 -13.89 0.45 -6.80
CA THR A 399 -15.30 0.64 -7.19
C THR A 399 -15.85 -0.63 -7.83
N GLN A 400 -17.18 -0.77 -7.85
CA GLN A 400 -17.85 -1.87 -8.55
C GLN A 400 -18.16 -1.56 -10.01
N THR A 401 -18.17 -0.29 -10.42
CA THR A 401 -18.35 0.08 -11.82
C THR A 401 -17.14 0.87 -12.34
N LEU A 402 -16.92 0.82 -13.65
CA LEU A 402 -15.84 1.54 -14.29
C LEU A 402 -16.13 3.05 -14.38
N ASP A 403 -17.40 3.43 -14.52
CA ASP A 403 -17.81 4.83 -14.60
C ASP A 403 -17.63 5.54 -13.26
N ASP A 404 -17.94 4.86 -12.16
CA ASP A 404 -17.61 5.31 -10.81
C ASP A 404 -16.10 5.53 -10.62
N LEU A 405 -15.28 4.60 -11.14
CA LEU A 405 -13.83 4.75 -11.05
C LEU A 405 -13.33 5.97 -11.84
N LYS A 406 -13.86 6.17 -13.04
CA LYS A 406 -13.53 7.33 -13.90
C LYS A 406 -13.93 8.64 -13.22
N LEU A 407 -15.14 8.69 -12.66
CA LEU A 407 -15.65 9.85 -11.94
C LEU A 407 -14.78 10.16 -10.71
N PHE A 408 -14.45 9.14 -9.91
CA PHE A 408 -13.56 9.28 -8.76
C PHE A 408 -12.20 9.84 -9.18
N ILE A 409 -11.56 9.30 -10.23
CA ILE A 409 -10.24 9.77 -10.69
C ILE A 409 -10.31 11.22 -11.16
N LYS A 410 -11.37 11.62 -11.89
CA LYS A 410 -11.56 13.00 -12.35
C LYS A 410 -11.69 13.96 -11.17
N ILE A 411 -12.56 13.65 -10.20
CA ILE A 411 -12.75 14.47 -9.00
C ILE A 411 -11.46 14.53 -8.19
N PHE A 412 -10.81 13.38 -7.98
CA PHE A 412 -9.55 13.30 -7.25
C PHE A 412 -8.47 14.20 -7.85
N GLU A 413 -8.28 14.16 -9.18
CA GLU A 413 -7.31 15.02 -9.86
C GLU A 413 -7.67 16.49 -9.70
N ASN A 414 -8.92 16.88 -9.98
CA ASN A 414 -9.36 18.27 -9.89
C ASN A 414 -9.17 18.85 -8.48
N VAL A 415 -9.60 18.11 -7.45
CA VAL A 415 -9.50 18.55 -6.06
C VAL A 415 -8.04 18.57 -5.61
N THR A 416 -7.25 17.52 -5.87
CA THR A 416 -5.83 17.52 -5.46
C THR A 416 -5.05 18.65 -6.13
N GLN A 417 -5.31 18.92 -7.41
CA GLN A 417 -4.71 20.03 -8.16
C GLN A 417 -5.07 21.41 -7.59
N ALA A 418 -6.33 21.61 -7.20
CA ALA A 418 -6.77 22.83 -6.54
C ALA A 418 -6.01 23.11 -5.22
N TYR A 419 -5.62 22.06 -4.50
CA TYR A 419 -4.85 22.16 -3.25
C TYR A 419 -3.32 22.02 -3.43
N GLY A 420 -2.82 22.11 -4.66
CA GLY A 420 -1.38 22.13 -4.96
C GLY A 420 -0.70 20.75 -4.99
N LEU A 421 -1.46 19.66 -4.94
CA LEU A 421 -0.97 18.31 -5.18
C LEU A 421 -1.22 17.89 -6.63
N THR A 422 -0.45 16.96 -7.14
CA THR A 422 -0.60 16.54 -8.55
C THR A 422 -0.43 15.04 -8.65
N MET A 423 -1.39 14.35 -9.28
CA MET A 423 -1.27 12.93 -9.54
C MET A 423 -0.14 12.64 -10.53
N SER A 424 0.54 11.51 -10.35
CA SER A 424 1.56 11.02 -11.28
C SER A 424 0.95 10.10 -12.34
N VAL A 425 0.45 10.67 -13.44
CA VAL A 425 -0.19 9.88 -14.53
C VAL A 425 0.67 8.68 -14.98
N LYS A 426 1.99 8.86 -15.13
CA LYS A 426 2.93 7.78 -15.53
C LYS A 426 3.09 6.62 -14.54
N LYS A 427 2.74 6.83 -13.27
CA LYS A 427 2.85 5.80 -12.22
C LYS A 427 1.48 5.32 -11.74
N THR A 428 0.43 6.04 -12.11
CA THR A 428 -0.94 5.65 -11.85
C THR A 428 -1.30 4.52 -12.81
N CYS A 429 -1.92 3.46 -12.29
CA CYS A 429 -2.33 2.32 -13.09
C CYS A 429 -3.75 1.88 -12.73
N VAL A 430 -4.51 1.38 -13.70
CA VAL A 430 -5.84 0.82 -13.48
C VAL A 430 -5.81 -0.70 -13.65
N MET A 431 -6.60 -1.40 -12.84
CA MET A 431 -6.75 -2.85 -12.91
C MET A 431 -8.21 -3.23 -12.70
N SER A 432 -8.74 -4.07 -13.59
CA SER A 432 -10.04 -4.72 -13.42
C SER A 432 -9.85 -6.18 -13.07
N MET A 433 -10.61 -6.65 -12.09
CA MET A 433 -10.55 -8.06 -11.69
C MET A 433 -11.13 -8.98 -12.75
N GLN A 434 -10.57 -10.18 -12.85
CA GLN A 434 -11.07 -11.21 -13.74
C GLN A 434 -12.50 -11.61 -13.33
N GLN A 435 -13.43 -11.51 -14.27
CA GLN A 435 -14.82 -11.96 -14.13
C GLN A 435 -15.12 -13.09 -15.12
N PHE A 436 -16.05 -13.96 -14.74
CA PHE A 436 -16.47 -15.09 -15.56
C PHE A 436 -17.92 -14.93 -16.01
N LYS A 437 -18.22 -15.40 -17.23
CA LYS A 437 -19.59 -15.39 -17.77
C LYS A 437 -20.52 -16.27 -16.92
N GLU A 438 -21.75 -15.80 -16.73
CA GLU A 438 -22.82 -16.61 -16.16
C GLU A 438 -23.50 -17.41 -17.26
N GLY A 439 -23.72 -18.70 -17.00
CA GLY A 439 -24.48 -19.57 -17.89
C GLY A 439 -25.99 -19.38 -17.71
N ILE A 440 -26.77 -20.05 -18.54
CA ILE A 440 -28.24 -19.95 -18.63
C ILE A 440 -28.96 -20.17 -17.28
N ASN A 441 -28.33 -20.90 -16.35
CA ASN A 441 -28.90 -21.22 -15.04
C ASN A 441 -28.31 -20.37 -13.89
N GLY A 442 -27.69 -19.22 -14.19
CA GLY A 442 -26.96 -18.39 -13.20
C GLY A 442 -25.70 -19.04 -12.64
N LYS A 443 -25.24 -20.16 -13.22
CA LYS A 443 -23.99 -20.83 -12.82
C LYS A 443 -22.83 -20.24 -13.61
N ILE A 444 -21.78 -19.84 -12.90
CA ILE A 444 -20.54 -19.35 -13.51
C ILE A 444 -19.93 -20.42 -14.43
N VAL A 445 -19.70 -20.05 -15.69
CA VAL A 445 -19.00 -20.89 -16.67
C VAL A 445 -17.50 -20.68 -16.49
N LYS A 446 -16.85 -21.64 -15.81
CA LYS A 446 -15.40 -21.59 -15.59
C LYS A 446 -14.66 -21.54 -16.94
N ASN A 447 -13.66 -20.67 -17.03
CA ASN A 447 -12.79 -20.45 -18.21
C ASN A 447 -13.42 -19.70 -19.39
N GLN A 448 -14.60 -19.10 -19.21
CA GLN A 448 -15.11 -18.08 -20.13
C GLN A 448 -15.10 -16.73 -19.41
N GLU A 449 -14.10 -15.91 -19.69
CA GLU A 449 -14.00 -14.57 -19.13
C GLU A 449 -15.03 -13.64 -19.77
N VAL A 450 -15.50 -12.67 -18.99
CA VAL A 450 -16.16 -11.49 -19.53
C VAL A 450 -15.09 -10.66 -20.21
N ASP A 451 -15.33 -10.25 -21.45
CA ASP A 451 -14.46 -9.31 -22.14
C ASP A 451 -14.52 -7.99 -21.37
N ILE A 452 -13.41 -7.61 -20.76
CA ILE A 452 -13.31 -6.33 -20.05
C ILE A 452 -13.09 -5.27 -21.13
N PRO A 453 -13.95 -4.23 -21.21
CA PRO A 453 -13.75 -3.15 -22.18
C PRO A 453 -12.35 -2.55 -22.02
N ASP A 454 -11.75 -2.10 -23.13
CA ASP A 454 -10.52 -1.33 -23.04
C ASP A 454 -10.75 -0.11 -22.15
N ILE A 455 -10.05 -0.09 -21.02
CA ILE A 455 -10.19 0.99 -20.04
C ILE A 455 -9.39 2.17 -20.56
N GLU A 456 -10.07 3.10 -21.20
CA GLU A 456 -9.49 4.36 -21.64
C GLU A 456 -9.84 5.45 -20.63
N ILE A 457 -8.85 5.82 -19.82
CA ILE A 457 -8.94 6.97 -18.92
C ILE A 457 -7.82 7.92 -19.31
N ILE A 458 -8.20 9.12 -19.74
CA ILE A 458 -7.28 10.18 -20.18
C ILE A 458 -7.30 11.28 -19.13
N ILE A 459 -6.13 11.58 -18.57
CA ILE A 459 -5.92 12.70 -17.65
C ILE A 459 -4.79 13.55 -18.21
N ARG A 460 -5.01 14.87 -18.36
CA ARG A 460 -4.02 15.81 -18.94
C ARG A 460 -3.42 15.30 -20.26
N ASN A 461 -4.29 14.86 -21.18
CA ASN A 461 -3.93 14.29 -22.49
C ASN A 461 -3.00 13.06 -22.44
N GLN A 462 -2.91 12.38 -21.29
CA GLN A 462 -2.14 11.16 -21.11
C GLN A 462 -3.06 10.01 -20.69
N LYS A 463 -2.95 8.88 -21.38
CA LYS A 463 -3.69 7.65 -21.05
C LYS A 463 -3.07 7.01 -19.81
N ILE A 464 -3.91 6.68 -18.82
CA ILE A 464 -3.49 5.89 -17.66
C ILE A 464 -3.27 4.44 -18.09
N GLU A 465 -2.18 3.83 -17.61
CA GLU A 465 -1.82 2.46 -17.97
C GLU A 465 -2.79 1.44 -17.33
N THR A 466 -3.34 0.54 -18.15
CA THR A 466 -4.13 -0.61 -17.67
C THR A 466 -3.20 -1.81 -17.49
N VAL A 467 -3.24 -2.44 -16.31
CA VAL A 467 -2.30 -3.50 -15.91
C VAL A 467 -3.02 -4.74 -15.37
N ASP A 468 -2.48 -5.92 -15.67
CA ASP A 468 -2.96 -7.19 -15.08
C ASP A 468 -2.38 -7.47 -13.69
N SER A 469 -1.30 -6.77 -13.32
CA SER A 469 -0.63 -6.95 -12.03
C SER A 469 0.15 -5.71 -11.60
N PHE A 470 0.13 -5.43 -10.31
CA PHE A 470 0.72 -4.23 -9.71
C PHE A 470 1.46 -4.56 -8.41
N SER A 471 2.52 -3.82 -8.09
CA SER A 471 3.27 -3.99 -6.83
C SER A 471 2.81 -2.98 -5.79
N TYR A 472 1.78 -3.35 -5.03
CA TYR A 472 1.21 -2.52 -3.95
C TYR A 472 1.96 -2.74 -2.62
N LEU A 473 2.54 -1.66 -2.08
CA LEU A 473 3.31 -1.66 -0.82
C LEU A 473 4.36 -2.78 -0.74
N GLY A 474 4.96 -3.06 -1.89
CA GLY A 474 5.99 -4.08 -2.08
C GLY A 474 5.45 -5.49 -2.32
N CYS A 475 4.16 -5.77 -2.20
CA CYS A 475 3.50 -7.04 -2.50
C CYS A 475 2.82 -7.02 -3.87
N TRP A 476 2.83 -8.12 -4.61
CA TRP A 476 2.11 -8.22 -5.88
C TRP A 476 0.64 -8.53 -5.67
N VAL A 477 -0.19 -7.79 -6.41
CA VAL A 477 -1.61 -8.04 -6.64
C VAL A 477 -1.82 -8.28 -8.13
N CYS A 478 -2.67 -9.25 -8.47
CA CYS A 478 -2.93 -9.68 -9.85
C CYS A 478 -4.44 -9.81 -10.06
N ARG A 479 -4.93 -9.48 -11.26
CA ARG A 479 -6.36 -9.60 -11.61
C ARG A 479 -6.93 -10.99 -11.42
N ASP A 480 -6.10 -12.02 -11.60
CA ASP A 480 -6.46 -13.42 -11.46
C ASP A 480 -6.29 -13.96 -10.02
N GLN A 481 -5.79 -13.11 -9.11
CA GLN A 481 -5.45 -13.38 -7.71
C GLN A 481 -4.47 -14.55 -7.48
N ARG A 482 -3.66 -14.91 -8.49
CA ARG A 482 -2.66 -15.96 -8.29
C ARG A 482 -1.42 -15.38 -7.59
N PRO A 483 -0.89 -16.04 -6.56
CA PRO A 483 0.27 -15.52 -5.83
C PRO A 483 1.60 -15.81 -6.56
N ASP A 484 1.59 -16.42 -7.75
CA ASP A 484 2.82 -16.87 -8.44
C ASP A 484 3.79 -15.72 -8.71
N LYS A 485 3.30 -14.56 -9.15
CA LYS A 485 4.12 -13.36 -9.37
C LYS A 485 4.71 -12.81 -8.05
N GLU A 486 3.95 -12.89 -6.96
CA GLU A 486 4.43 -12.54 -5.62
C GLU A 486 5.56 -13.47 -5.19
N ILE A 487 5.36 -14.79 -5.29
CA ILE A 487 6.35 -15.79 -4.90
C ILE A 487 7.62 -15.67 -5.75
N GLU A 488 7.50 -15.51 -7.05
CA GLU A 488 8.64 -15.28 -7.94
C GLU A 488 9.42 -14.02 -7.54
N SER A 489 8.72 -12.91 -7.27
CA SER A 489 9.38 -11.68 -6.84
C SER A 489 10.13 -11.85 -5.51
N ARG A 490 9.56 -12.57 -4.54
CA ARG A 490 10.24 -12.88 -3.26
C ARG A 490 11.47 -13.74 -3.47
N LEU A 491 11.37 -14.78 -4.28
CA LEU A 491 12.49 -15.65 -4.60
C LEU A 491 13.62 -14.89 -5.29
N THR A 492 13.31 -14.04 -6.27
CA THR A 492 14.30 -13.24 -7.01
C THR A 492 14.98 -12.21 -6.11
N LYS A 493 14.22 -11.47 -5.29
CA LYS A 493 14.78 -10.50 -4.33
C LYS A 493 15.64 -11.17 -3.28
N SER A 494 15.19 -12.32 -2.75
CA SER A 494 15.93 -13.08 -1.74
C SER A 494 17.18 -13.73 -2.31
N ALA A 495 17.11 -14.25 -3.55
CA ALA A 495 18.26 -14.79 -4.26
C ALA A 495 19.30 -13.70 -4.51
N THR A 496 18.88 -12.49 -4.89
CA THR A 496 19.77 -11.33 -5.06
C THR A 496 20.46 -10.99 -3.74
N ALA A 497 19.71 -10.86 -2.64
CA ALA A 497 20.27 -10.59 -1.32
C ALA A 497 21.23 -11.70 -0.86
N PHE A 498 20.89 -12.96 -1.11
CA PHE A 498 21.75 -14.10 -0.79
C PHE A 498 23.03 -14.09 -1.63
N ASN A 499 22.95 -13.81 -2.93
CA ASN A 499 24.08 -13.83 -3.84
C ASN A 499 25.09 -12.70 -3.58
N MET A 500 24.63 -11.53 -3.14
CA MET A 500 25.51 -10.42 -2.72
C MET A 500 26.47 -10.84 -1.58
N LEU A 501 26.07 -11.80 -0.75
CA LEU A 501 26.84 -12.29 0.39
C LEU A 501 27.66 -13.55 0.08
N ARG A 502 27.65 -14.03 -1.17
CA ARG A 502 28.24 -15.31 -1.58
C ARG A 502 29.74 -15.41 -1.28
N ASN A 503 30.52 -14.49 -1.80
CA ASN A 503 31.99 -14.50 -1.67
C ASN A 503 32.46 -13.85 -0.37
N VAL A 504 31.63 -12.97 0.21
CA VAL A 504 31.98 -12.20 1.42
C VAL A 504 31.68 -13.01 2.69
N ILE A 505 30.58 -13.78 2.70
CA ILE A 505 30.12 -14.50 3.90
C ILE A 505 30.06 -16.01 3.67
N TRP A 506 29.27 -16.47 2.69
CA TRP A 506 28.90 -17.91 2.61
C TRP A 506 30.10 -18.82 2.38
N TYR A 507 31.01 -18.43 1.47
CA TYR A 507 32.20 -19.23 1.13
C TYR A 507 33.42 -18.98 2.02
N ARG A 508 33.38 -18.00 2.93
CA ARG A 508 34.48 -17.75 3.86
C ARG A 508 34.52 -18.83 4.95
N LYS A 509 35.65 -19.54 5.06
CA LYS A 509 35.86 -20.58 6.08
C LYS A 509 36.14 -20.02 7.48
N THR A 510 36.61 -18.78 7.55
CA THR A 510 36.93 -18.07 8.80
C THR A 510 35.69 -17.69 9.60
N ILE A 511 34.54 -17.54 8.94
CA ILE A 511 33.27 -17.20 9.59
C ILE A 511 32.58 -18.48 10.06
N SER A 512 32.19 -18.52 11.34
CA SER A 512 31.47 -19.66 11.91
C SER A 512 30.11 -19.89 11.24
N ILE A 513 29.65 -21.15 11.20
CA ILE A 513 28.34 -21.50 10.65
C ILE A 513 27.23 -20.75 11.37
N GLU A 514 27.33 -20.61 12.68
CA GLU A 514 26.34 -19.89 13.48
C GLU A 514 26.26 -18.40 13.12
N ALA A 515 27.40 -17.72 12.93
CA ALA A 515 27.41 -16.34 12.46
C ALA A 515 26.77 -16.22 11.07
N LYS A 516 27.07 -17.15 10.14
CA LYS A 516 26.43 -17.18 8.81
C LYS A 516 24.91 -17.34 8.92
N LEU A 517 24.42 -18.24 9.78
CA LEU A 517 22.99 -18.44 9.99
C LEU A 517 22.32 -17.20 10.60
N ARG A 518 22.98 -16.48 11.51
CA ARG A 518 22.49 -15.19 12.03
C ARG A 518 22.38 -14.14 10.92
N ILE A 519 23.38 -14.03 10.04
CA ILE A 519 23.35 -13.11 8.90
C ILE A 519 22.23 -13.50 7.92
N PHE A 520 22.06 -14.79 7.64
CA PHE A 520 20.97 -15.28 6.78
C PHE A 520 19.59 -14.89 7.34
N ARG A 521 19.37 -15.08 8.65
CA ARG A 521 18.14 -14.66 9.34
C ARG A 521 17.90 -13.15 9.29
N ALA A 522 18.97 -12.35 9.34
CA ALA A 522 18.86 -10.90 9.37
C ALA A 522 18.68 -10.27 7.99
N CYS A 523 19.33 -10.82 6.95
CA CYS A 523 19.44 -10.18 5.65
C CYS A 523 18.59 -10.83 4.55
N VAL A 524 18.35 -12.14 4.61
CA VAL A 524 17.72 -12.89 3.51
C VAL A 524 16.30 -13.33 3.88
N LEU A 525 16.14 -13.92 5.06
CA LEU A 525 14.85 -14.44 5.51
C LEU A 525 13.72 -13.38 5.58
N PRO A 526 13.97 -12.13 6.01
CA PRO A 526 12.95 -11.09 6.02
C PRO A 526 12.50 -10.70 4.61
N VAL A 527 13.41 -10.73 3.63
CA VAL A 527 13.08 -10.46 2.21
C VAL A 527 12.22 -11.57 1.64
N LEU A 528 12.52 -12.83 1.99
CA LEU A 528 11.78 -14.01 1.54
C LEU A 528 10.36 -14.05 2.10
N LEU A 529 10.20 -13.69 3.37
CA LEU A 529 8.94 -13.83 4.11
C LEU A 529 8.09 -12.54 4.17
N TYR A 530 8.54 -11.44 3.57
CA TYR A 530 7.74 -10.21 3.54
C TYR A 530 6.40 -10.46 2.83
N GLY A 531 5.29 -10.17 3.51
CA GLY A 531 3.94 -10.41 3.00
C GLY A 531 3.37 -11.80 3.29
N SER A 532 4.14 -12.70 3.93
CA SER A 532 3.67 -14.06 4.23
C SER A 532 2.46 -14.12 5.17
N GLU A 533 2.19 -13.04 5.90
CA GLU A 533 1.00 -12.83 6.72
C GLU A 533 -0.31 -12.94 5.93
N VAL A 534 -0.30 -12.57 4.64
CA VAL A 534 -1.50 -12.47 3.80
C VAL A 534 -1.56 -13.52 2.69
N TRP A 535 -0.71 -14.56 2.76
CA TRP A 535 -0.60 -15.55 1.70
C TRP A 535 -1.54 -16.74 1.87
N SER A 536 -2.33 -17.02 0.84
CA SER A 536 -3.15 -18.23 0.68
C SER A 536 -2.53 -19.21 -0.32
N LEU A 537 -1.38 -19.80 0.02
CA LEU A 537 -0.57 -20.60 -0.93
C LEU A 537 -1.09 -22.03 -1.13
N THR A 538 -0.87 -22.56 -2.33
CA THR A 538 -0.96 -24.00 -2.60
C THR A 538 0.29 -24.75 -2.13
N ALA A 539 0.21 -26.08 -1.98
CA ALA A 539 1.37 -26.90 -1.63
C ALA A 539 2.52 -26.77 -2.63
N VAL A 540 2.22 -26.61 -3.92
CA VAL A 540 3.22 -26.39 -4.98
C VAL A 540 3.98 -25.08 -4.75
N GLN A 541 3.28 -24.01 -4.40
CA GLN A 541 3.88 -22.70 -4.12
C GLN A 541 4.68 -22.72 -2.81
N GLU A 542 4.16 -23.35 -1.75
CA GLU A 542 4.91 -23.56 -0.50
C GLU A 542 6.22 -24.33 -0.76
N ASN A 543 6.18 -25.38 -1.60
CA ASN A 543 7.35 -26.16 -1.97
C ASN A 543 8.41 -25.36 -2.75
N ARG A 544 8.02 -24.39 -3.59
CA ARG A 544 8.98 -23.50 -4.28
C ARG A 544 9.79 -22.68 -3.27
N ILE A 545 9.13 -22.14 -2.25
CA ILE A 545 9.77 -21.37 -1.17
C ILE A 545 10.67 -22.28 -0.33
N SER A 546 10.17 -23.46 0.05
CA SER A 546 10.92 -24.48 0.79
C SER A 546 12.18 -24.91 0.05
N THR A 547 12.09 -25.14 -1.26
CA THR A 547 13.25 -25.50 -2.09
C THR A 547 14.34 -24.42 -2.04
N PHE A 548 13.97 -23.14 -2.16
CA PHE A 548 14.92 -22.04 -2.06
C PHE A 548 15.54 -21.92 -0.66
N TYR A 549 14.71 -22.01 0.39
CA TYR A 549 15.16 -22.00 1.77
C TYR A 549 16.20 -23.11 2.05
N MET A 550 15.89 -24.34 1.63
CA MET A 550 16.77 -25.48 1.77
C MET A 550 18.07 -25.34 0.95
N LYS A 551 18.02 -24.71 -0.23
CA LYS A 551 19.21 -24.39 -1.02
C LYS A 551 20.14 -23.42 -0.29
N CYS A 552 19.57 -22.41 0.36
CA CYS A 552 20.34 -21.45 1.18
C CYS A 552 21.02 -22.15 2.37
N LEU A 553 20.27 -22.94 3.14
CA LEU A 553 20.82 -23.66 4.30
C LEU A 553 21.92 -24.64 3.90
N ARG A 554 21.72 -25.42 2.83
CA ARG A 554 22.76 -26.31 2.29
C ARG A 554 24.03 -25.55 1.93
N THR A 555 23.90 -24.40 1.27
CA THR A 555 25.05 -23.57 0.90
C THR A 555 25.80 -23.04 2.13
N ILE A 556 25.08 -22.62 3.17
CA ILE A 556 25.68 -22.13 4.43
C ILE A 556 26.43 -23.25 5.16
N LEU A 557 25.87 -24.46 5.19
CA LEU A 557 26.49 -25.66 5.75
C LEU A 557 27.60 -26.22 4.84
N GLY A 558 27.75 -25.72 3.61
CA GLY A 558 28.71 -26.23 2.65
C GLY A 558 28.39 -27.65 2.15
N LEU A 559 27.10 -28.01 2.13
CA LEU A 559 26.55 -29.27 1.63
C LEU A 559 25.97 -29.09 0.22
N ASN A 560 26.07 -30.11 -0.62
CA ASN A 560 25.51 -30.17 -1.98
C ASN A 560 24.45 -31.28 -2.09
N LEU A 561 23.74 -31.34 -3.22
CA LEU A 561 22.70 -32.37 -3.44
C LEU A 561 23.27 -33.80 -3.49
N GLY A 562 24.50 -33.96 -3.98
CA GLY A 562 25.22 -35.25 -4.01
C GLY A 562 25.62 -35.78 -2.63
N ASP A 563 25.58 -34.95 -1.59
CA ASP A 563 25.82 -35.40 -0.21
C ASP A 563 24.64 -36.25 0.33
N ARG A 564 23.50 -36.22 -0.37
CA ARG A 564 22.27 -37.00 -0.06
C ARG A 564 21.77 -36.82 1.39
N VAL A 565 21.97 -35.63 1.94
CA VAL A 565 21.46 -35.27 3.29
C VAL A 565 19.99 -34.88 3.21
N ALA A 566 19.16 -35.53 4.03
CA ALA A 566 17.72 -35.29 4.12
C ALA A 566 17.41 -33.85 4.58
N ASN A 567 16.31 -33.28 4.09
CA ASN A 567 15.92 -31.90 4.42
C ASN A 567 15.72 -31.72 5.94
N ILE A 568 15.11 -32.70 6.62
CA ILE A 568 14.89 -32.66 8.07
C ILE A 568 16.21 -32.55 8.84
N THR A 569 17.24 -33.29 8.41
CA THR A 569 18.57 -33.25 9.01
C THR A 569 19.24 -31.90 8.76
N ILE A 570 19.11 -31.30 7.57
CA ILE A 570 19.64 -29.95 7.30
C ILE A 570 19.01 -28.91 8.23
N VAL A 571 17.70 -28.97 8.43
CA VAL A 571 16.96 -28.08 9.34
C VAL A 571 17.47 -28.26 10.78
N GLN A 572 17.57 -29.50 11.26
CA GLN A 572 18.11 -29.83 12.58
C GLN A 572 19.55 -29.32 12.79
N LEU A 573 20.47 -29.62 11.87
CA LEU A 573 21.86 -29.17 11.95
C LEU A 573 21.99 -27.65 11.91
N SER A 574 21.14 -26.98 11.14
CA SER A 574 21.13 -25.52 11.07
C SER A 574 20.50 -24.85 12.30
N GLY A 575 19.81 -25.61 13.16
CA GLY A 575 19.06 -25.06 14.29
C GLY A 575 17.91 -24.13 13.90
N GLN A 576 17.57 -24.05 12.61
CA GLN A 576 16.50 -23.19 12.12
C GLN A 576 15.15 -23.91 12.16
N PRO A 577 14.03 -23.20 12.33
CA PRO A 577 12.70 -23.79 12.13
C PRO A 577 12.45 -24.06 10.64
N SER A 578 11.45 -24.89 10.35
CA SER A 578 10.97 -25.09 8.98
C SER A 578 10.37 -23.80 8.42
N ILE A 579 10.53 -23.57 7.11
CA ILE A 579 10.01 -22.35 6.49
C ILE A 579 8.48 -22.31 6.51
N GLU A 580 7.86 -23.49 6.47
CA GLU A 580 6.43 -23.65 6.56
C GLU A 580 5.94 -23.15 7.92
N ASN A 581 6.58 -23.54 9.03
CA ASN A 581 6.21 -23.06 10.36
C ASN A 581 6.47 -21.56 10.53
N LEU A 582 7.51 -21.01 9.89
CA LEU A 582 7.73 -19.56 9.88
C LEU A 582 6.59 -18.79 9.18
N MET A 583 6.12 -19.28 8.02
CA MET A 583 4.99 -18.69 7.32
C MET A 583 3.69 -18.81 8.15
N ARG A 584 3.43 -19.98 8.75
CA ARG A 584 2.28 -20.18 9.65
C ARG A 584 2.30 -19.21 10.83
N ARG A 585 3.46 -19.12 11.51
CA ARG A 585 3.64 -18.20 12.64
C ARG A 585 3.42 -16.75 12.22
N ASN A 586 3.85 -16.33 11.03
CA ASN A 586 3.58 -14.97 10.54
C ASN A 586 2.09 -14.72 10.33
N ARG A 587 1.37 -15.63 9.66
CA ARG A 587 -0.10 -15.54 9.49
C ARG A 587 -0.83 -15.50 10.83
N LEU A 588 -0.54 -16.43 11.73
CA LEU A 588 -1.15 -16.50 13.06
C LEU A 588 -0.81 -15.27 13.92
N ARG A 589 0.42 -14.75 13.84
CA ARG A 589 0.82 -13.51 14.52
C ARG A 589 -0.07 -12.36 14.07
N TRP A 590 -0.24 -12.20 12.76
CA TRP A 590 -1.08 -11.14 12.20
C TRP A 590 -2.56 -11.36 12.53
N PHE A 591 -3.07 -12.59 12.40
CA PHE A 591 -4.44 -12.94 12.79
C PHE A 591 -4.76 -12.55 14.24
N GLY A 592 -3.88 -12.89 15.19
CA GLY A 592 -4.06 -12.47 16.58
C GLY A 592 -3.99 -10.95 16.74
N HIS A 593 -3.15 -10.25 15.97
CA HIS A 593 -3.11 -8.79 15.96
C HIS A 593 -4.43 -8.20 15.49
N ALA A 594 -4.95 -8.65 14.34
CA ALA A 594 -6.20 -8.18 13.75
C ALA A 594 -7.41 -8.39 14.68
N ASN A 595 -7.49 -9.54 15.37
CA ASN A 595 -8.55 -9.80 16.36
C ASN A 595 -8.60 -8.75 17.49
N ARG A 596 -7.44 -8.17 17.84
CA ARG A 596 -7.30 -7.16 18.90
C ARG A 596 -7.32 -5.71 18.38
N MET A 597 -7.50 -5.49 17.07
CA MET A 597 -7.53 -4.14 16.51
C MET A 597 -8.89 -3.48 16.74
N GLU A 598 -9.03 -2.84 17.88
CA GLU A 598 -10.24 -2.13 18.30
C GLU A 598 -9.84 -0.94 19.19
N ASN A 599 -10.52 0.20 19.00
CA ASN A 599 -10.26 1.43 19.74
C ASN A 599 -11.58 2.10 20.18
N GLU A 600 -11.51 3.31 20.75
CA GLU A 600 -12.67 4.10 21.19
C GLU A 600 -13.70 4.33 20.07
N ASN A 601 -13.25 4.36 18.81
CA ASN A 601 -14.09 4.58 17.62
C ASN A 601 -14.59 3.26 16.99
N GLY A 602 -14.33 2.11 17.63
CA GLY A 602 -14.77 0.79 17.18
C GLY A 602 -13.66 -0.07 16.54
N PRO A 603 -14.04 -1.12 15.80
CA PRO A 603 -13.08 -2.05 15.19
C PRO A 603 -12.37 -1.44 13.99
N HIS A 604 -11.05 -1.64 13.92
CA HIS A 604 -10.22 -1.22 12.79
C HIS A 604 -10.69 -1.85 11.48
N LEU A 605 -10.48 -1.18 10.34
CA LEU A 605 -10.93 -1.65 9.02
C LEU A 605 -10.44 -3.07 8.68
N GLY A 606 -9.19 -3.38 9.02
CA GLY A 606 -8.61 -4.72 8.87
C GLY A 606 -9.35 -5.83 9.65
N LYS A 607 -9.91 -5.51 10.83
CA LYS A 607 -10.75 -6.43 11.61
C LYS A 607 -12.15 -6.54 10.99
N LYS A 608 -12.75 -5.41 10.56
CA LYS A 608 -14.06 -5.38 9.90
C LYS A 608 -14.05 -6.26 8.65
N ILE A 609 -13.13 -6.02 7.71
CA ILE A 609 -13.06 -6.78 6.44
C ILE A 609 -12.72 -8.26 6.65
N MET A 610 -11.97 -8.61 7.70
CA MET A 610 -11.65 -10.02 8.00
C MET A 610 -12.92 -10.84 8.27
N PHE A 611 -13.86 -10.28 9.04
CA PHE A 611 -15.11 -10.96 9.41
C PHE A 611 -16.34 -10.51 8.61
N SER A 612 -16.17 -9.61 7.62
CA SER A 612 -17.30 -9.09 6.86
C SER A 612 -17.84 -10.09 5.83
N TYR A 613 -19.00 -9.77 5.28
CA TYR A 613 -19.61 -10.47 4.15
C TYR A 613 -20.32 -9.45 3.24
N PHE A 614 -20.67 -9.87 2.03
CA PHE A 614 -21.54 -9.04 1.18
C PHE A 614 -22.97 -9.09 1.72
N PRO A 615 -23.63 -7.94 1.96
CA PRO A 615 -25.02 -7.91 2.44
C PRO A 615 -25.95 -8.71 1.52
N GLY A 616 -26.82 -9.55 2.08
CA GLY A 616 -27.78 -10.36 1.32
C GLY A 616 -27.21 -11.56 0.56
N GLU A 617 -25.88 -11.70 0.45
CA GLU A 617 -25.25 -12.72 -0.38
C GLU A 617 -24.84 -13.97 0.42
N LYS A 618 -24.89 -15.13 -0.24
CA LYS A 618 -24.37 -16.40 0.31
C LYS A 618 -23.22 -16.89 -0.53
N ARG A 619 -22.19 -17.43 0.15
CA ARG A 619 -21.08 -18.09 -0.54
C ARG A 619 -21.63 -19.26 -1.40
N PRO A 620 -21.24 -19.35 -2.68
CA PRO A 620 -21.53 -20.53 -3.49
C PRO A 620 -20.93 -21.80 -2.85
N THR A 621 -21.70 -22.89 -2.81
CA THR A 621 -21.30 -24.17 -2.18
C THR A 621 -20.53 -25.10 -3.12
N ASN A 622 -20.19 -24.64 -4.33
CA ASN A 622 -19.65 -25.49 -5.39
C ASN A 622 -18.21 -25.97 -5.11
N THR A 623 -17.93 -27.22 -5.47
CA THR A 623 -16.60 -27.82 -5.42
C THR A 623 -15.64 -27.14 -6.41
N GLY A 624 -14.48 -26.68 -5.92
CA GLY A 624 -13.42 -26.07 -6.73
C GLY A 624 -13.23 -24.56 -6.56
N ILE A 625 -13.76 -23.96 -5.49
CA ILE A 625 -13.43 -22.59 -5.08
C ILE A 625 -12.04 -22.61 -4.42
N ARG A 626 -11.19 -21.61 -4.71
CA ARG A 626 -9.87 -21.50 -4.07
C ARG A 626 -10.03 -21.37 -2.56
N LYS A 627 -9.11 -21.95 -1.79
CA LYS A 627 -9.09 -21.79 -0.33
C LYS A 627 -8.97 -20.31 0.03
N ARG A 628 -9.81 -19.85 0.97
CA ARG A 628 -9.70 -18.53 1.59
C ARG A 628 -8.41 -18.39 2.38
N TRP A 629 -8.03 -17.15 2.63
CA TRP A 629 -7.07 -16.87 3.69
C TRP A 629 -7.54 -17.40 5.05
N GLU A 630 -8.83 -17.24 5.38
CA GLU A 630 -9.48 -17.80 6.56
C GLU A 630 -9.29 -19.31 6.69
N ASN A 631 -9.52 -20.06 5.59
CA ASN A 631 -9.31 -21.52 5.59
C ASN A 631 -7.86 -21.88 5.91
N LYS A 632 -6.90 -21.06 5.45
CA LYS A 632 -5.49 -21.25 5.77
C LYS A 632 -5.16 -20.94 7.22
N ILE A 633 -5.84 -19.97 7.83
CA ILE A 633 -5.71 -19.72 9.27
C ILE A 633 -6.23 -20.92 10.06
N MET A 634 -7.37 -21.49 9.70
CA MET A 634 -7.89 -22.69 10.37
C MET A 634 -6.97 -23.90 10.18
N ASP A 635 -6.47 -24.13 8.97
CA ASP A 635 -5.45 -25.16 8.69
C ASP A 635 -4.19 -24.96 9.58
N ASP A 636 -3.80 -23.72 9.86
CA ASP A 636 -2.63 -23.40 10.67
C ASP A 636 -2.89 -23.53 12.17
N ILE A 637 -4.07 -23.15 12.64
CA ILE A 637 -4.55 -23.36 14.03
C ILE A 637 -4.54 -24.85 14.36
N GLU A 638 -5.06 -25.68 13.45
CA GLU A 638 -5.05 -27.14 13.60
C GLU A 638 -3.61 -27.69 13.63
N LYS A 639 -2.75 -27.26 12.71
CA LYS A 639 -1.34 -27.72 12.65
C LYS A 639 -0.49 -27.28 13.84
N PHE A 640 -0.86 -26.19 14.51
CA PHE A 640 -0.20 -25.72 15.73
C PHE A 640 -0.93 -26.22 17.00
N ASP A 641 -1.93 -27.11 16.86
CA ASP A 641 -2.73 -27.67 17.96
C ASP A 641 -3.30 -26.58 18.91
N ILE A 642 -3.80 -25.49 18.31
CA ILE A 642 -4.35 -24.36 19.07
C ILE A 642 -5.84 -24.57 19.32
N LYS A 643 -6.20 -25.01 20.52
CA LYS A 643 -7.59 -25.34 20.87
C LYS A 643 -8.48 -24.12 21.16
N ASN A 644 -7.98 -23.16 21.93
CA ASN A 644 -8.78 -22.04 22.47
C ASN A 644 -8.46 -20.69 21.81
N TRP A 645 -8.21 -20.69 20.49
CA TRP A 645 -7.73 -19.51 19.78
C TRP A 645 -8.60 -18.27 20.02
N ARG A 646 -9.94 -18.40 20.14
CA ARG A 646 -10.87 -17.29 20.41
C ARG A 646 -10.58 -16.54 21.72
N LYS A 647 -10.14 -17.26 22.74
CA LYS A 647 -9.74 -16.70 24.04
C LYS A 647 -8.29 -16.27 23.99
N ASP A 648 -7.43 -17.12 23.43
CA ASP A 648 -5.99 -16.93 23.43
C ASP A 648 -5.56 -15.71 22.58
N THR A 649 -6.27 -15.39 21.49
CA THR A 649 -5.97 -14.21 20.66
C THR A 649 -6.26 -12.89 21.37
N LYS A 650 -7.08 -12.86 22.43
CA LYS A 650 -7.34 -11.63 23.20
C LYS A 650 -6.12 -11.20 24.03
N ASP A 651 -5.30 -12.15 24.45
CA ASP A 651 -4.06 -11.90 25.20
C ASP A 651 -2.84 -11.92 24.25
N LYS A 652 -2.20 -10.75 24.10
CA LYS A 652 -1.02 -10.60 23.23
C LYS A 652 0.17 -11.44 23.69
N GLY A 653 0.40 -11.55 25.00
CA GLY A 653 1.53 -12.30 25.57
C GLY A 653 1.35 -13.78 25.37
N ARG A 654 0.19 -14.31 25.80
CA ARG A 654 -0.18 -15.72 25.66
C ARG A 654 -0.25 -16.17 24.20
N TRP A 655 -0.87 -15.38 23.32
CA TRP A 655 -0.90 -15.68 21.88
C TRP A 655 0.51 -15.79 21.30
N ARG A 656 1.38 -14.85 21.67
CA ARG A 656 2.77 -14.84 21.21
C ARG A 656 3.55 -16.06 21.70
N GLU A 657 3.31 -16.50 22.93
CA GLU A 657 3.94 -17.71 23.47
C GLU A 657 3.51 -18.95 22.67
N ILE A 658 2.19 -19.16 22.50
CA ILE A 658 1.62 -20.30 21.77
C ILE A 658 2.22 -20.43 20.37
N ILE A 659 2.17 -19.37 19.57
CA ILE A 659 2.61 -19.43 18.17
C ILE A 659 4.14 -19.56 18.02
N ASN A 660 4.91 -19.16 19.04
CA ASN A 660 6.37 -19.23 18.98
C ASN A 660 6.94 -20.58 19.39
N ARG A 661 6.17 -21.43 20.09
CA ARG A 661 6.59 -22.80 20.45
C ARG A 661 6.99 -23.64 19.23
N HIS A 662 6.40 -23.39 18.06
CA HIS A 662 6.64 -24.14 16.83
C HIS A 662 7.77 -23.58 15.94
N VAL A 663 8.38 -22.47 16.35
CA VAL A 663 9.47 -21.80 15.62
C VAL A 663 10.69 -21.51 16.51
N THR A 664 10.81 -22.23 17.61
CA THR A 664 11.97 -22.16 18.49
C THR A 664 13.23 -22.57 17.74
N MET A 665 14.32 -21.88 18.06
CA MET A 665 15.63 -22.13 17.47
C MET A 665 16.38 -23.12 18.33
N ASN A 666 16.99 -24.11 17.70
CA ASN A 666 17.89 -25.04 18.38
C ASN A 666 19.33 -24.54 18.27
N PRO A 667 20.17 -24.78 19.29
CA PRO A 667 21.59 -24.47 19.20
C PRO A 667 22.23 -25.27 18.06
N VAL A 668 23.17 -24.64 17.35
CA VAL A 668 23.96 -25.33 16.34
C VAL A 668 24.89 -26.32 17.06
N PRO A 669 24.98 -27.60 16.65
CA PRO A 669 25.86 -28.57 17.29
C PRO A 669 27.32 -28.08 17.33
N SER A 670 27.99 -28.19 18.48
CA SER A 670 29.38 -27.75 18.64
C SER A 670 30.35 -28.49 17.70
N ASN A 671 30.06 -29.77 17.42
CA ASN A 671 30.80 -30.64 16.51
C ASN A 671 30.28 -30.60 15.05
N ILE A 672 29.48 -29.61 14.65
CA ILE A 672 28.84 -29.55 13.32
C ILE A 672 29.81 -29.73 12.14
N LYS A 673 31.06 -29.26 12.28
CA LYS A 673 32.09 -29.43 11.23
C LYS A 673 32.44 -30.92 11.01
N SER A 674 32.52 -31.71 12.09
CA SER A 674 32.76 -33.16 12.01
C SER A 674 31.58 -33.85 11.32
N ILE A 675 30.36 -33.54 11.76
CA ILE A 675 29.14 -34.12 11.19
C ILE A 675 29.03 -33.85 9.69
N ILE A 676 29.31 -32.61 9.25
CA ILE A 676 29.32 -32.25 7.83
C ILE A 676 30.40 -33.02 7.06
N GLN A 677 31.56 -33.21 7.68
CA GLN A 677 32.67 -33.94 7.06
C GLN A 677 32.33 -35.42 6.86
N GLU A 678 31.70 -36.06 7.85
CA GLU A 678 31.20 -37.44 7.74
C GLU A 678 30.23 -37.60 6.56
N PHE A 679 29.27 -36.69 6.38
CA PHE A 679 28.37 -36.73 5.22
C PHE A 679 29.11 -36.59 3.89
N LYS A 680 30.15 -35.75 3.83
CA LYS A 680 30.97 -35.58 2.63
C LYS A 680 31.80 -36.81 2.33
N ASP A 681 32.36 -37.45 3.34
CA ASP A 681 33.18 -38.64 3.15
C ASP A 681 32.32 -39.86 2.77
N LEU A 682 31.11 -39.99 3.34
CA LEU A 682 30.11 -40.93 2.84
C LEU A 682 29.72 -40.65 1.38
N SER A 683 29.58 -39.37 1.00
CA SER A 683 29.32 -39.01 -0.41
C SER A 683 30.46 -39.41 -1.33
N LYS A 684 31.72 -39.19 -0.93
CA LYS A 684 32.90 -39.61 -1.70
C LYS A 684 32.97 -41.12 -1.86
N LYS A 685 32.75 -41.89 -0.78
CA LYS A 685 32.71 -43.36 -0.83
C LYS A 685 31.67 -43.84 -1.84
N ARG A 686 30.44 -43.33 -1.77
CA ARG A 686 29.37 -43.66 -2.73
C ARG A 686 29.75 -43.33 -4.17
N ARG A 687 30.37 -42.16 -4.42
CA ARG A 687 30.82 -41.79 -5.77
C ARG A 687 31.90 -42.74 -6.27
N ALA A 688 32.86 -43.12 -5.42
CA ALA A 688 33.90 -44.07 -5.77
C ALA A 688 33.32 -45.47 -6.09
N GLU A 689 32.33 -45.92 -5.33
CA GLU A 689 31.60 -47.18 -5.58
C GLU A 689 30.79 -47.11 -6.88
N GLU A 690 30.06 -46.03 -7.14
CA GLU A 690 29.31 -45.80 -8.39
C GLU A 690 30.25 -45.74 -9.61
N LEU A 691 31.41 -45.09 -9.48
CA LEU A 691 32.46 -45.08 -10.51
C LEU A 691 33.07 -46.46 -10.73
N ALA A 692 33.35 -47.22 -9.67
CA ALA A 692 33.87 -48.58 -9.76
C ALA A 692 32.89 -49.53 -10.47
N ILE A 693 31.58 -49.37 -10.22
CA ILE A 693 30.53 -50.11 -10.94
C ILE A 693 30.49 -49.71 -12.43
N SER A 694 30.71 -48.44 -12.75
CA SER A 694 30.72 -47.95 -14.15
C SER A 694 31.90 -48.46 -14.99
N HIS A 695 33.05 -48.77 -14.36
CA HIS A 695 34.21 -49.35 -15.03
C HIS A 695 34.13 -50.89 -15.18
N GLY A 696 33.16 -51.55 -14.52
CA GLY A 696 33.00 -53.02 -14.54
C GLY A 696 31.74 -53.55 -15.22
N LYS A 697 30.74 -52.72 -15.57
CA LYS A 697 29.55 -53.12 -16.35
C LYS A 697 29.09 -51.98 -17.26
N PRO A 698 28.68 -52.24 -18.52
CA PRO A 698 28.24 -51.19 -19.42
C PRO A 698 26.87 -50.65 -18.99
N GLN A 699 26.82 -49.45 -18.42
CA GLN A 699 25.60 -48.65 -18.36
C GLN A 699 25.59 -47.62 -19.50
N ARG A 700 24.77 -47.88 -20.51
CA ARG A 700 24.34 -46.85 -21.47
C ARG A 700 23.61 -45.75 -20.68
N LYS A 701 24.12 -44.51 -20.77
CA LYS A 701 23.41 -43.30 -20.32
C LYS A 701 22.07 -43.19 -21.05
N ALA A 702 20.97 -43.39 -20.34
CA ALA A 702 19.61 -43.19 -20.85
C ALA A 702 19.31 -41.71 -21.22
N THR A 703 20.20 -40.77 -20.88
CA THR A 703 19.99 -39.34 -21.14
C THR A 703 20.68 -38.81 -22.41
N GLU A 704 21.66 -39.52 -22.98
CA GLU A 704 22.28 -39.13 -24.26
C GLU A 704 21.59 -39.78 -25.48
N VAL A 705 20.80 -40.85 -25.27
CA VAL A 705 20.01 -41.49 -26.34
C VAL A 705 18.69 -40.75 -26.60
N LEU A 706 18.11 -40.08 -25.60
CA LEU A 706 16.80 -39.43 -25.75
C LEU A 706 16.81 -38.13 -26.56
N VAL A 707 17.98 -37.55 -26.87
CA VAL A 707 18.09 -36.31 -27.66
C VAL A 707 18.39 -36.58 -29.14
N LYS A 708 18.85 -37.78 -29.52
CA LYS A 708 19.17 -38.13 -30.92
C LYS A 708 18.11 -38.94 -31.65
N ASP A 709 17.04 -39.38 -30.98
CA ASP A 709 16.12 -40.39 -31.53
C ASP A 709 14.67 -39.92 -31.75
N CYS A 710 14.46 -38.61 -31.90
CA CYS A 710 13.14 -38.04 -32.20
C CYS A 710 12.61 -38.40 -33.61
N HIS A 711 13.36 -39.14 -34.43
CA HIS A 711 13.01 -39.44 -35.82
C HIS A 711 12.77 -40.93 -36.12
N ASN A 712 13.12 -41.85 -35.22
CA ASN A 712 12.88 -43.28 -35.44
C ASN A 712 11.51 -43.75 -34.94
N ARG A 713 10.90 -44.69 -35.69
CA ARG A 713 9.67 -45.39 -35.31
C ARG A 713 10.01 -46.80 -34.83
N TYR A 714 9.37 -47.23 -33.75
CA TYR A 714 9.63 -48.47 -33.05
C TYR A 714 8.48 -49.47 -33.22
N ASP A 715 8.80 -50.76 -33.34
CA ASP A 715 7.80 -51.83 -33.49
C ASP A 715 7.19 -52.25 -32.15
N CYS A 716 5.87 -52.38 -32.09
CA CYS A 716 5.21 -53.00 -30.95
C CYS A 716 5.56 -54.51 -30.90
N PRO A 717 6.10 -55.03 -29.79
CA PRO A 717 6.49 -56.44 -29.70
C PRO A 717 5.30 -57.41 -29.83
N ASN A 718 4.08 -56.95 -29.51
CA ASN A 718 2.86 -57.78 -29.59
C ASN A 718 2.15 -57.76 -30.95
N CYS A 719 2.17 -56.64 -31.70
CA CYS A 719 1.43 -56.51 -32.96
C CYS A 719 2.27 -56.05 -34.16
N LYS A 720 3.57 -55.81 -33.95
CA LYS A 720 4.58 -55.40 -34.95
C LYS A 720 4.25 -54.10 -35.72
N LYS A 721 3.32 -53.27 -35.22
CA LYS A 721 3.03 -51.93 -35.78
C LYS A 721 4.06 -50.89 -35.29
N LYS A 722 4.45 -49.96 -36.19
CA LYS A 722 5.49 -48.93 -35.96
C LYS A 722 4.94 -47.62 -35.37
N PHE A 723 5.51 -47.15 -34.26
CA PHE A 723 5.09 -45.93 -33.56
C PHE A 723 6.27 -45.01 -33.21
N LYS A 724 6.03 -43.69 -33.17
CA LYS A 724 6.99 -42.72 -32.61
C LYS A 724 7.11 -42.91 -31.08
N PRO A 725 8.23 -42.48 -30.45
CA PRO A 725 8.52 -42.75 -29.03
C PRO A 725 7.40 -42.35 -28.05
N GLN A 726 6.68 -41.26 -28.33
CA GLN A 726 5.60 -40.77 -27.47
C GLN A 726 4.31 -41.62 -27.57
N GLY A 727 4.10 -42.34 -28.67
CA GLY A 727 2.89 -43.14 -28.91
C GLY A 727 3.03 -44.62 -28.54
N ILE A 728 4.26 -45.14 -28.47
CA ILE A 728 4.50 -46.57 -28.30
C ILE A 728 4.19 -47.07 -26.88
N THR A 729 4.44 -46.28 -25.84
CA THR A 729 4.18 -46.67 -24.44
C THR A 729 2.68 -46.80 -24.13
N GLY A 730 1.85 -45.90 -24.66
CA GLY A 730 0.39 -46.00 -24.58
C GLY A 730 -0.14 -47.22 -25.36
N HIS A 731 0.38 -47.44 -26.57
CA HIS A 731 -0.05 -48.57 -27.41
C HIS A 731 0.37 -49.93 -26.85
N ILE A 732 1.60 -50.08 -26.32
CA ILE A 732 2.07 -51.32 -25.69
C ILE A 732 1.20 -51.70 -24.49
N ARG A 733 0.79 -50.72 -23.65
CA ARG A 733 -0.13 -50.98 -22.53
C ARG A 733 -1.48 -51.52 -23.00
N VAL A 734 -2.07 -50.92 -24.03
CA VAL A 734 -3.36 -51.37 -24.58
C VAL A 734 -3.21 -52.76 -25.23
N CYS A 735 -2.15 -52.97 -26.00
CA CYS A 735 -1.89 -54.23 -26.71
C CYS A 735 -1.55 -55.39 -25.75
N ALA A 736 -0.82 -55.12 -24.67
CA ALA A 736 -0.54 -56.11 -23.62
C ALA A 736 -1.82 -56.48 -22.84
N THR A 737 -2.70 -55.51 -22.58
CA THR A 737 -3.98 -55.75 -21.90
C THR A 737 -4.92 -56.60 -22.78
N HIS A 738 -4.94 -56.35 -24.09
CA HIS A 738 -5.73 -57.14 -25.05
C HIS A 738 -5.21 -58.57 -25.20
N TRP A 739 -3.88 -58.75 -25.24
CA TRP A 739 -3.24 -60.06 -25.30
C TRP A 739 -3.46 -60.88 -24.03
N CYS A 740 -3.38 -60.26 -22.85
CA CYS A 740 -3.68 -60.93 -21.58
C CYS A 740 -5.15 -61.35 -21.47
N LYS A 741 -6.10 -60.53 -21.94
CA LYS A 741 -7.52 -60.90 -22.04
C LYS A 741 -7.74 -62.09 -22.98
N LYS A 742 -7.09 -62.11 -24.15
CA LYS A 742 -7.22 -63.20 -25.13
C LYS A 742 -6.66 -64.54 -24.63
N ASN A 743 -5.69 -64.50 -23.72
CA ASN A 743 -5.06 -65.69 -23.13
C ASN A 743 -5.55 -66.00 -21.69
N ASN A 744 -6.66 -65.40 -21.24
CA ASN A 744 -7.26 -65.62 -19.92
C ASN A 744 -6.32 -65.38 -18.70
N ILE A 745 -5.37 -64.45 -18.84
CA ILE A 745 -4.40 -64.11 -17.78
C ILE A 745 -4.95 -62.94 -16.94
N LYS A 746 -5.23 -63.17 -15.64
CA LYS A 746 -5.69 -62.13 -14.71
C LYS A 746 -4.56 -61.16 -14.33
N ILE A 747 -4.73 -59.87 -14.64
CA ILE A 747 -3.76 -58.82 -14.32
C ILE A 747 -4.07 -58.23 -12.93
N TRP A 748 -3.15 -58.30 -11.97
CA TRP A 748 -3.22 -57.58 -10.70
C TRP A 748 -2.68 -56.14 -10.88
N LYS A 749 -3.47 -55.13 -10.48
CA LYS A 749 -3.04 -53.72 -10.50
C LYS A 749 -2.21 -53.39 -9.26
N LYS A 750 -0.99 -52.90 -9.47
CA LYS A 750 -0.29 -51.99 -8.56
C LYS A 750 0.19 -50.79 -9.35
#